data_AF-A0A839F0N2-F1
#
_entry.id   AF-A0A839F0N2-F1
#
_cell.length_a   1.000
_cell.length_b   1.000
_cell.length_c   1.000
_cell.angle_alpha   90.00
_cell.angle_beta   90.00
_cell.angle_gamma   90.00
#
_symmetry.space_group_name_H-M   'P 1'
#
loop_
_entity.id
_entity.type
_entity.pdbx_description
1 polymer ?
#
loop_
_entity_poly.entity_id
_entity_poly.type
_entity_poly.pdbx_seq_one_letter_code
_entity_poly.pdbx_strand_id
1 'polypeptide(L)'
;MSRIRRLSRFLILASAVAAAGLAQAASFRVTTPADSGPGSLRQAITDANANRGLDGISFAIDPAASGPGPWTIPLRSPLPPIKDRIAMSGFSQPGSQPGFPARPMIEIDIAGMSCNANDDFGSALTFVRGAERSLVSGLAVVGNSAGCNGAAMLVLADGVKLVANRFGVRANGDVVGLGGVSVGVGVLMSRDTVVGDPDPDNGNIFAGIDSIAIAIDGGNHAVQHNWFGSNGMGETAPGSIIGRAGVLTGSIALNVPRAYRTTYSVQVQRDSFGLRDSRIVDNRFVAVDYDGIYLHGGAPGPDTRGNTLARNLFGTNVWGLPALGAGTAIRLEDGTRDTVVADNTIRNGNAGVVLAPRSSNPSSTPAGTGNRLSRNVFFDLNSTAIALTTQSPLANDPLDADEGPNRLQNRPELAAANTAGLLEGGLHSMPGRTYTIEVFLSAACSSSGGDVADMFLQSFDVTTDGQGNASFAQVVNQPPFGRLEDGDVFTATATDTDGNTSELSACVRVADLLPVTLTLPAYPTRVPAMDLTLDAAVDVSGNGPVPPTGTVVFSVVDPNRHSRELGRVPVVNGRASLPTPQQGLLPQDGRYTIEARYEGDARYAANAVSSGYVFVFRPPTALLQFDQSAPVRHDLISDAREWLDLGSNQWMPLGMGVFDAYIDADRFDGLATDQALVRKGGDYYTVDAGGRMARRLSGVLGNREILDLIQVDGDVEADALVRDPGTRAYAIVQCLFQRDRCEAITPLDVNPELEWRGSGDFDGDGRTDLVFQQPGSTSATILLMDDGKPRGSVNLRMPDLPHGQIATADVDGDGFDDLLWTDPAGNRIDVELFQYGRPSGHLQGSLRATGWSLAGAVHTAKSGMTDYGRAELLLGNATGDAMVWTGLGIGSGNLAGSLQLLYGNVDLALERTR
;
A
#
# COMPACT_ATOMS: atom_id res chain seq x y z
N MET A 1 -5.77 79.39 12.73
CA MET A 1 -5.28 80.19 11.59
C MET A 1 -3.82 79.81 11.35
N SER A 2 -3.46 78.99 10.37
CA SER A 2 -2.94 79.50 9.08
C SER A 2 -2.87 78.40 8.00
N ARG A 3 -3.99 77.69 7.75
CA ARG A 3 -4.16 76.77 6.60
C ARG A 3 -4.28 77.48 5.23
N ILE A 4 -3.74 78.68 5.04
CA ILE A 4 -3.96 79.51 3.82
C ILE A 4 -2.64 80.09 3.28
N ARG A 5 -1.55 79.31 3.22
CA ARG A 5 -0.31 79.73 2.52
C ARG A 5 0.38 78.63 1.68
N ARG A 6 -0.32 77.54 1.34
CA ARG A 6 0.20 76.49 0.42
C ARG A 6 -0.52 76.35 -0.92
N LEU A 7 -1.52 77.20 -1.22
CA LEU A 7 -2.27 77.13 -2.50
C LEU A 7 -1.69 77.97 -3.65
N SER A 8 -0.65 78.78 -3.44
CA SER A 8 -0.19 79.76 -4.45
C SER A 8 1.00 79.29 -5.30
N ARG A 9 1.55 78.09 -5.09
CA ARG A 9 2.62 77.50 -5.92
C ARG A 9 2.16 76.34 -6.83
N PHE A 10 0.90 75.90 -6.70
CA PHE A 10 0.33 74.83 -7.53
C PHE A 10 -0.37 75.34 -8.82
N LEU A 11 -0.68 76.63 -8.92
CA LEU A 11 -1.40 77.17 -10.08
C LEU A 11 -0.54 77.62 -11.27
N ILE A 12 0.80 77.68 -11.13
CA ILE A 12 1.70 78.07 -12.24
C ILE A 12 2.41 76.86 -12.87
N LEU A 13 2.38 75.67 -12.24
CA LEU A 13 2.82 74.42 -12.88
C LEU A 13 1.69 73.72 -13.66
N ALA A 14 0.42 74.01 -13.32
CA ALA A 14 -0.76 73.44 -13.98
C ALA A 14 -1.05 74.06 -15.36
N SER A 15 -0.49 75.23 -15.66
CA SER A 15 -0.66 75.93 -16.94
C SER A 15 0.48 75.71 -17.94
N ALA A 16 1.55 75.00 -17.55
CA ALA A 16 2.63 74.57 -18.45
C ALA A 16 2.57 73.07 -18.82
N VAL A 17 1.67 72.29 -18.21
CA VAL A 17 1.41 70.87 -18.55
C VAL A 17 0.17 70.69 -19.44
N ALA A 18 -0.63 71.74 -19.61
CA ALA A 18 -1.83 71.74 -20.46
C ALA A 18 -1.55 72.07 -21.95
N ALA A 19 -0.35 71.78 -22.45
CA ALA A 19 -0.01 71.84 -23.88
C ALA A 19 0.93 70.70 -24.34
N ALA A 20 1.07 69.63 -23.55
CA ALA A 20 1.47 68.34 -24.11
C ALA A 20 0.18 67.70 -24.64
N GLY A 21 -0.12 67.91 -25.92
CA GLY A 21 -1.20 67.20 -26.58
C GLY A 21 -1.06 65.71 -26.26
N LEU A 22 -2.14 65.09 -25.80
CA LEU A 22 -2.30 63.64 -25.85
C LEU A 22 -2.12 63.27 -27.33
N ALA A 23 -0.89 62.91 -27.72
CA ALA A 23 -0.61 62.42 -29.05
C ALA A 23 -1.38 61.11 -29.19
N GLN A 24 -2.51 61.17 -29.88
CA GLN A 24 -3.23 59.99 -30.34
C GLN A 24 -2.26 59.21 -31.23
N ALA A 25 -2.10 57.91 -30.96
CA ALA A 25 -1.27 57.04 -31.78
C ALA A 25 -1.63 57.21 -33.26
N ALA A 26 -0.68 57.60 -34.12
CA ALA A 26 -0.96 57.72 -35.53
C ALA A 26 -1.13 56.31 -36.11
N SER A 27 -1.99 56.17 -37.12
CA SER A 27 -2.11 54.89 -37.83
C SER A 27 -1.75 55.04 -39.29
N PHE A 28 -0.75 54.28 -39.72
CA PHE A 28 -0.29 54.20 -41.09
C PHE A 28 -0.79 52.90 -41.72
N ARG A 29 -1.50 53.02 -42.85
CA ARG A 29 -2.19 51.90 -43.50
C ARG A 29 -1.41 51.44 -44.73
N VAL A 30 -1.14 50.14 -44.80
CA VAL A 30 -0.58 49.45 -45.96
C VAL A 30 -1.73 49.00 -46.85
N THR A 31 -1.77 49.49 -48.08
CA THR A 31 -2.88 49.27 -49.03
C THR A 31 -2.44 48.59 -50.33
N THR A 32 -1.14 48.37 -50.52
CA THR A 32 -0.59 47.67 -51.69
C THR A 32 0.51 46.70 -51.27
N PRO A 33 0.63 45.54 -51.95
CA PRO A 33 1.73 44.60 -51.73
C PRO A 33 3.06 45.03 -52.39
N ALA A 34 3.11 46.20 -53.02
CA ALA A 34 4.33 46.69 -53.66
C ALA A 34 5.47 46.92 -52.64
N ASP A 35 6.72 46.64 -53.05
CA ASP A 35 7.93 46.87 -52.25
C ASP A 35 8.14 48.33 -51.80
N SER A 36 7.71 49.28 -52.63
CA SER A 36 7.89 50.72 -52.40
C SER A 36 6.80 51.55 -53.07
N GLY A 37 6.79 52.85 -52.76
CA GLY A 37 5.79 53.81 -53.25
C GLY A 37 4.62 54.01 -52.28
N PRO A 38 3.68 54.90 -52.62
CA PRO A 38 2.55 55.23 -51.76
C PRO A 38 1.73 53.99 -51.36
N GLY A 39 1.40 53.90 -50.06
CA GLY A 39 0.61 52.79 -49.50
C GLY A 39 1.37 51.47 -49.28
N SER A 40 2.68 51.42 -49.59
CA SER A 40 3.53 50.25 -49.29
C SER A 40 3.89 50.17 -47.80
N LEU A 41 4.30 48.97 -47.34
CA LEU A 41 4.85 48.76 -46.00
C LEU A 41 6.09 49.63 -45.75
N ARG A 42 6.93 49.82 -46.77
CA ARG A 42 8.12 50.68 -46.71
C ARG A 42 7.76 52.14 -46.41
N GLN A 43 6.71 52.66 -47.04
CA GLN A 43 6.22 54.01 -46.77
C GLN A 43 5.65 54.11 -45.35
N ALA A 44 4.82 53.15 -44.93
CA ALA A 44 4.24 53.15 -43.59
C ALA A 44 5.30 53.14 -42.47
N ILE A 45 6.37 52.36 -42.63
CA ILE A 45 7.51 52.37 -41.68
C ILE A 45 8.25 53.71 -41.72
N THR A 46 8.42 54.31 -42.90
CA THR A 46 9.08 55.62 -43.03
C THR A 46 8.27 56.71 -42.32
N ASP A 47 6.95 56.69 -42.48
CA ASP A 47 6.05 57.64 -41.85
C ASP A 47 6.00 57.45 -40.33
N ALA A 48 5.94 56.20 -39.86
CA ALA A 48 6.03 55.88 -38.43
C ALA A 48 7.37 56.35 -37.83
N ASN A 49 8.49 56.12 -38.51
CA ASN A 49 9.79 56.61 -38.04
C ASN A 49 9.90 58.15 -38.01
N ALA A 50 9.07 58.86 -38.78
CA ALA A 50 9.03 60.32 -38.79
C ALA A 50 8.06 60.89 -37.74
N ASN A 51 7.19 60.06 -37.17
CA ASN A 51 6.26 60.42 -36.12
C ASN A 51 6.78 59.93 -34.76
N ARG A 52 6.58 60.74 -33.70
CA ARG A 52 7.11 60.41 -32.38
C ARG A 52 6.08 59.68 -31.52
N GLY A 53 6.49 58.60 -30.88
CA GLY A 53 5.68 57.83 -29.93
C GLY A 53 5.09 56.57 -30.54
N LEU A 54 4.07 55.99 -29.88
CA LEU A 54 3.47 54.73 -30.32
C LEU A 54 2.66 54.93 -31.59
N ASP A 55 3.04 54.24 -32.66
CA ASP A 55 2.34 54.26 -33.94
C ASP A 55 1.78 52.89 -34.36
N GLY A 56 0.57 52.88 -34.91
CA GLY A 56 -0.05 51.68 -35.45
C GLY A 56 0.25 51.49 -36.92
N ILE A 57 0.75 50.33 -37.32
CA ILE A 57 0.84 49.92 -38.74
C ILE A 57 -0.21 48.85 -38.99
N SER A 58 -1.18 49.16 -39.85
CA SER A 58 -2.29 48.27 -40.21
C SER A 58 -2.29 47.94 -41.71
N PHE A 59 -2.85 46.80 -42.07
CA PHE A 59 -2.92 46.29 -43.44
C PHE A 59 -4.37 46.29 -43.92
N ALA A 60 -4.57 46.72 -45.16
CA ALA A 60 -5.85 46.68 -45.84
C ALA A 60 -5.65 46.75 -47.36
N ILE A 61 -4.91 45.78 -47.87
CA ILE A 61 -4.75 45.53 -49.28
C ILE A 61 -6.11 45.14 -49.86
N ASP A 62 -6.51 45.84 -50.92
CA ASP A 62 -7.81 45.65 -51.57
C ASP A 62 -7.75 44.45 -52.54
N PRO A 63 -8.57 43.40 -52.35
CA PRO A 63 -8.63 42.28 -53.29
C PRO A 63 -9.06 42.70 -54.70
N ALA A 64 -9.85 43.76 -54.86
CA ALA A 64 -10.27 44.23 -56.18
C ALA A 64 -9.08 44.82 -56.97
N ALA A 65 -8.12 45.43 -56.28
CA ALA A 65 -6.95 46.06 -56.89
C ALA A 65 -5.75 45.09 -57.00
N SER A 66 -5.61 44.14 -56.08
CA SER A 66 -4.40 43.31 -55.94
C SER A 66 -4.65 41.81 -56.14
N GLY A 67 -5.87 41.40 -56.51
CA GLY A 67 -6.27 40.00 -56.60
C GLY A 67 -6.58 39.37 -55.24
N PRO A 68 -7.11 38.12 -55.21
CA PRO A 68 -7.39 37.42 -53.96
C PRO A 68 -6.08 37.12 -53.21
N GLY A 69 -6.09 37.30 -51.88
CA GLY A 69 -4.96 36.97 -51.03
C GLY A 69 -4.79 35.45 -50.78
N PRO A 70 -3.78 35.04 -50.01
CA PRO A 70 -2.84 35.88 -49.26
C PRO A 70 -1.95 36.75 -50.15
N TRP A 71 -1.55 37.92 -49.64
CA TRP A 71 -0.77 38.91 -50.40
C TRP A 71 0.69 38.88 -49.97
N THR A 72 1.58 38.65 -50.93
CA THR A 72 3.03 38.65 -50.73
C THR A 72 3.62 40.00 -51.09
N ILE A 73 4.43 40.56 -50.18
CA ILE A 73 5.22 41.78 -50.35
C ILE A 73 6.66 41.37 -50.71
N PRO A 74 7.08 41.45 -51.99
CA PRO A 74 8.41 41.02 -52.41
C PRO A 74 9.44 42.12 -52.16
N LEU A 75 10.32 41.93 -51.19
CA LEU A 75 11.37 42.91 -50.88
C LEU A 75 12.51 42.85 -51.90
N ARG A 76 12.88 44.01 -52.45
CA ARG A 76 14.07 44.14 -53.32
C ARG A 76 15.30 44.66 -52.57
N SER A 77 15.07 45.31 -51.44
CA SER A 77 16.09 45.84 -50.51
C SER A 77 15.54 45.79 -49.09
N PRO A 78 16.39 45.80 -48.04
CA PRO A 78 15.93 45.84 -46.65
C PRO A 78 14.93 46.99 -46.41
N LEU A 79 13.92 46.77 -45.57
CA LEU A 79 13.04 47.85 -45.13
C LEU A 79 13.83 48.84 -44.25
N PRO A 80 13.43 50.12 -44.18
CA PRO A 80 14.04 51.08 -43.26
C PRO A 80 14.01 50.52 -41.82
N PRO A 81 15.11 50.63 -41.04
CA PRO A 81 15.10 50.19 -39.66
C PRO A 81 14.07 50.98 -38.86
N ILE A 82 13.35 50.29 -37.99
CA ILE A 82 12.32 50.86 -37.11
C ILE A 82 13.04 51.55 -35.96
N LYS A 83 12.77 52.85 -35.79
CA LYS A 83 13.46 53.77 -34.87
C LYS A 83 12.53 54.39 -33.81
N ASP A 84 11.23 54.16 -33.90
CA ASP A 84 10.26 54.53 -32.87
C ASP A 84 9.32 53.33 -32.59
N ARG A 85 8.61 53.40 -31.47
CA ARG A 85 7.74 52.34 -30.99
C ARG A 85 6.55 52.14 -31.92
N ILE A 86 6.37 50.92 -32.41
CA ILE A 86 5.23 50.57 -33.27
C ILE A 86 4.37 49.44 -32.72
N ALA A 87 3.11 49.40 -33.15
CA ALA A 87 2.24 48.23 -33.09
C ALA A 87 1.84 47.85 -34.52
N MET A 88 2.47 46.80 -35.05
CA MET A 88 2.20 46.28 -36.38
C MET A 88 1.42 44.97 -36.27
N SER A 89 0.24 44.92 -36.89
CA SER A 89 -0.60 43.72 -36.87
C SER A 89 -1.06 43.34 -38.26
N GLY A 90 -0.53 42.25 -38.82
CA GLY A 90 -1.03 41.67 -40.07
C GLY A 90 -2.45 41.13 -39.95
N PHE A 91 -2.95 40.83 -38.73
CA PHE A 91 -4.35 40.49 -38.51
C PHE A 91 -5.33 41.63 -38.79
N SER A 92 -4.85 42.86 -38.90
CA SER A 92 -5.69 43.98 -39.34
C SER A 92 -6.14 43.84 -40.80
N GLN A 93 -5.46 43.02 -41.61
CA GLN A 93 -5.90 42.69 -42.97
C GLN A 93 -7.17 41.83 -42.92
N PRO A 94 -8.28 42.26 -43.55
CA PRO A 94 -9.47 41.43 -43.69
C PRO A 94 -9.18 40.05 -44.28
N GLY A 95 -9.73 39.01 -43.66
CA GLY A 95 -9.50 37.60 -44.02
C GLY A 95 -8.45 36.89 -43.16
N SER A 96 -7.63 37.64 -42.40
CA SER A 96 -6.71 37.04 -41.43
C SER A 96 -7.44 36.51 -40.20
N GLN A 97 -6.96 35.41 -39.62
CA GLN A 97 -7.54 34.79 -38.43
C GLN A 97 -6.48 34.65 -37.33
N PRO A 98 -6.61 35.33 -36.17
CA PRO A 98 -5.81 35.04 -34.98
C PRO A 98 -6.24 33.72 -34.34
N GLY A 99 -5.53 33.28 -33.30
CA GLY A 99 -5.71 31.96 -32.66
C GLY A 99 -4.67 30.95 -33.15
N PHE A 100 -4.63 29.73 -32.60
CA PHE A 100 -3.65 28.73 -33.02
C PHE A 100 -4.23 27.60 -33.89
N PRO A 101 -3.65 27.32 -35.09
CA PRO A 101 -2.55 28.06 -35.70
C PRO A 101 -3.04 29.37 -36.34
N ALA A 102 -2.29 30.45 -36.13
CA ALA A 102 -2.61 31.77 -36.66
C ALA A 102 -2.56 31.75 -38.17
N ARG A 103 -3.59 32.28 -38.86
CA ARG A 103 -3.67 32.33 -40.33
C ARG A 103 -3.57 33.79 -40.82
N PRO A 104 -2.34 34.32 -40.96
CA PRO A 104 -2.14 35.66 -41.49
C PRO A 104 -2.43 35.70 -42.99
N MET A 105 -2.92 36.83 -43.50
CA MET A 105 -3.07 37.06 -44.95
C MET A 105 -1.91 37.84 -45.57
N ILE A 106 -0.96 38.30 -44.75
CA ILE A 106 0.17 39.13 -45.18
C ILE A 106 1.44 38.31 -45.10
N GLU A 107 2.13 38.23 -46.24
CA GLU A 107 3.43 37.56 -46.39
C GLU A 107 4.49 38.58 -46.83
N ILE A 108 5.69 38.49 -46.26
CA ILE A 108 6.87 39.24 -46.68
C ILE A 108 7.86 38.23 -47.27
N ASP A 109 8.20 38.42 -48.54
CA ASP A 109 9.16 37.56 -49.25
C ASP A 109 10.50 38.29 -49.39
N ILE A 110 11.56 37.70 -48.83
CA ILE A 110 12.92 38.24 -48.88
C ILE A 110 13.81 37.58 -49.94
N ALA A 111 13.31 36.62 -50.74
CA ALA A 111 14.12 35.90 -51.73
C ALA A 111 14.75 36.83 -52.80
N GLY A 112 14.06 37.91 -53.17
CA GLY A 112 14.52 38.89 -54.16
C GLY A 112 15.39 40.02 -53.59
N MET A 113 15.69 40.01 -52.30
CA MET A 113 16.36 41.10 -51.63
C MET A 113 17.87 41.10 -51.90
N SER A 114 18.40 42.24 -52.34
CA SER A 114 19.84 42.50 -52.37
C SER A 114 20.26 43.24 -51.11
N CYS A 115 21.29 42.76 -50.42
CA CYS A 115 21.88 43.41 -49.25
C CYS A 115 23.41 43.56 -49.40
N ASN A 116 23.98 44.52 -48.68
CA ASN A 116 25.41 44.59 -48.46
C ASN A 116 25.76 43.80 -47.19
N ALA A 117 26.39 42.63 -47.34
CA ALA A 117 26.74 41.72 -46.24
C ALA A 117 27.56 42.34 -45.09
N ASN A 118 28.14 43.54 -45.26
CA ASN A 118 28.91 44.24 -44.24
C ASN A 118 28.11 45.29 -43.44
N ASP A 119 27.04 45.84 -44.01
CA ASP A 119 26.30 46.99 -43.46
C ASP A 119 24.83 46.66 -43.16
N ASP A 120 24.26 45.70 -43.90
CA ASP A 120 22.88 45.24 -43.76
C ASP A 120 22.91 43.75 -43.43
N PHE A 121 22.25 43.32 -42.34
CA PHE A 121 22.05 41.89 -42.12
C PHE A 121 21.19 41.26 -43.23
N GLY A 122 20.43 42.05 -44.00
CA GLY A 122 19.43 41.52 -44.92
C GLY A 122 18.26 40.92 -44.16
N SER A 123 17.76 41.65 -43.17
CA SER A 123 16.53 41.34 -42.44
C SER A 123 15.33 42.03 -43.06
N ALA A 124 14.16 41.39 -43.03
CA ALA A 124 12.91 42.04 -43.44
C ALA A 124 12.60 43.22 -42.52
N LEU A 125 12.62 42.99 -41.20
CA LEU A 125 12.39 44.02 -40.18
C LEU A 125 13.60 44.10 -39.24
N THR A 126 14.02 45.32 -38.93
CA THR A 126 15.10 45.59 -37.96
C THR A 126 14.59 46.60 -36.94
N PHE A 127 14.62 46.24 -35.65
CA PHE A 127 14.27 47.11 -34.53
C PHE A 127 15.54 47.65 -33.90
N VAL A 128 15.79 48.95 -34.01
CA VAL A 128 16.95 49.60 -33.37
C VAL A 128 16.50 50.43 -32.17
N ARG A 129 17.46 50.88 -31.35
CA ARG A 129 17.19 51.78 -30.21
C ARG A 129 16.26 52.93 -30.61
N GLY A 130 15.24 53.17 -29.80
CA GLY A 130 14.08 54.01 -30.07
C GLY A 130 12.80 53.21 -30.38
N ALA A 131 12.93 51.99 -30.90
CA ALA A 131 11.81 51.09 -31.17
C ALA A 131 11.41 50.20 -29.98
N GLU A 132 11.78 50.58 -28.75
CA GLU A 132 11.55 49.76 -27.57
C GLU A 132 10.05 49.48 -27.38
N ARG A 133 9.73 48.27 -26.91
CA ARG A 133 8.34 47.86 -26.62
C ARG A 133 7.42 47.87 -27.84
N SER A 134 8.00 47.72 -29.03
CA SER A 134 7.25 47.49 -30.26
C SER A 134 6.59 46.11 -30.27
N LEU A 135 5.50 45.98 -31.00
CA LEU A 135 4.76 44.73 -31.17
C LEU A 135 4.63 44.41 -32.66
N VAL A 136 4.94 43.17 -33.03
CA VAL A 136 4.64 42.61 -34.35
C VAL A 136 3.83 41.34 -34.20
N SER A 137 2.69 41.28 -34.89
CA SER A 137 1.84 40.10 -34.92
C SER A 137 1.27 39.78 -36.29
N GLY A 138 1.05 38.49 -36.57
CA GLY A 138 0.25 38.05 -37.72
C GLY A 138 0.90 38.30 -39.07
N LEU A 139 2.20 38.15 -39.18
CA LEU A 139 2.93 38.18 -40.46
C LEU A 139 3.52 36.80 -40.78
N ALA A 140 3.56 36.46 -42.07
CA ALA A 140 4.42 35.40 -42.58
C ALA A 140 5.69 36.02 -43.20
N VAL A 141 6.87 35.49 -42.89
CA VAL A 141 8.13 35.88 -43.53
C VAL A 141 8.78 34.66 -44.15
N VAL A 142 9.06 34.74 -45.44
CA VAL A 142 9.56 33.63 -46.26
C VAL A 142 10.62 34.12 -47.25
N GLY A 143 11.27 33.19 -47.93
CA GLY A 143 12.37 33.44 -48.85
C GLY A 143 13.73 33.46 -48.15
N ASN A 144 14.76 33.06 -48.88
CA ASN A 144 16.15 33.21 -48.46
C ASN A 144 16.84 34.20 -49.39
N SER A 145 17.28 35.32 -48.83
CA SER A 145 18.01 36.37 -49.54
C SER A 145 19.45 35.94 -49.84
N ALA A 146 19.74 35.63 -51.10
CA ALA A 146 21.05 35.15 -51.52
C ALA A 146 22.16 36.17 -51.17
N GLY A 147 23.15 35.72 -50.39
CA GLY A 147 24.28 36.56 -49.95
C GLY A 147 24.01 37.38 -48.68
N CYS A 148 22.83 37.28 -48.08
CA CYS A 148 22.49 37.91 -46.81
C CYS A 148 22.45 36.87 -45.70
N ASN A 149 23.25 37.06 -44.65
CA ASN A 149 23.33 36.14 -43.51
C ASN A 149 22.44 36.60 -42.33
N GLY A 150 21.32 37.27 -42.60
CA GLY A 150 20.48 37.90 -41.58
C GLY A 150 19.32 37.06 -41.10
N ALA A 151 18.80 37.46 -39.94
CA ALA A 151 17.51 36.98 -39.48
C ALA A 151 16.36 37.61 -40.28
N ALA A 152 15.25 36.91 -40.48
CA ALA A 152 14.04 37.51 -41.05
C ALA A 152 13.58 38.72 -40.24
N MET A 153 13.63 38.62 -38.90
CA MET A 153 13.45 39.78 -38.01
C MET A 153 14.64 39.91 -37.06
N LEU A 154 15.17 41.12 -36.98
CA LEU A 154 16.31 41.45 -36.13
C LEU A 154 15.92 42.46 -35.04
N VAL A 155 16.20 42.12 -33.79
CA VAL A 155 15.85 42.91 -32.60
C VAL A 155 17.11 43.38 -31.89
N LEU A 156 17.32 44.70 -31.90
CA LEU A 156 18.34 45.39 -31.11
C LEU A 156 17.75 46.33 -30.05
N ALA A 157 16.42 46.43 -29.99
CA ALA A 157 15.69 47.28 -29.05
C ALA A 157 15.04 46.45 -27.95
N ASP A 158 15.04 47.00 -26.74
CA ASP A 158 14.51 46.31 -25.56
C ASP A 158 12.99 46.15 -25.62
N GLY A 159 12.49 45.06 -25.04
CA GLY A 159 11.06 44.85 -24.80
C GLY A 159 10.22 44.61 -26.06
N VAL A 160 10.83 44.39 -27.23
CA VAL A 160 10.10 44.07 -28.46
C VAL A 160 9.36 42.74 -28.31
N LYS A 161 8.12 42.69 -28.78
CA LYS A 161 7.27 41.51 -28.77
C LYS A 161 6.98 41.03 -30.18
N LEU A 162 7.27 39.76 -30.45
CA LEU A 162 6.99 39.08 -31.71
C LEU A 162 6.05 37.91 -31.40
N VAL A 163 4.79 37.99 -31.83
CA VAL A 163 3.73 37.02 -31.45
C VAL A 163 2.94 36.56 -32.68
N ALA A 164 2.51 35.30 -32.73
CA ALA A 164 1.65 34.77 -33.79
C ALA A 164 2.16 35.02 -35.22
N ASN A 165 3.49 35.08 -35.41
CA ASN A 165 4.13 35.21 -36.71
C ASN A 165 4.56 33.83 -37.24
N ARG A 166 4.79 33.76 -38.55
CA ARG A 166 5.27 32.57 -39.25
C ARG A 166 6.61 32.87 -39.91
N PHE A 167 7.58 31.99 -39.75
CA PHE A 167 8.91 32.08 -40.34
C PHE A 167 9.21 30.83 -41.16
N GLY A 168 9.48 31.00 -42.45
CA GLY A 168 9.68 29.91 -43.42
C GLY A 168 8.39 29.13 -43.79
N VAL A 169 7.25 29.56 -43.23
CA VAL A 169 5.90 29.06 -43.53
C VAL A 169 5.09 30.16 -44.19
N ARG A 170 4.52 29.86 -45.35
CA ARG A 170 3.66 30.79 -46.08
C ARG A 170 2.38 31.09 -45.31
N ALA A 171 1.74 32.18 -45.69
CA ALA A 171 0.44 32.59 -45.15
C ALA A 171 -0.64 31.49 -45.29
N ASN A 172 -0.61 30.72 -46.38
CA ASN A 172 -1.52 29.60 -46.63
C ASN A 172 -1.21 28.32 -45.82
N GLY A 173 -0.06 28.24 -45.13
CA GLY A 173 0.37 27.06 -44.39
C GLY A 173 1.41 26.17 -45.07
N ASP A 174 1.74 26.44 -46.33
CA ASP A 174 2.77 25.69 -47.04
C ASP A 174 4.15 26.05 -46.51
N VAL A 175 4.98 25.04 -46.27
CA VAL A 175 6.38 25.24 -45.92
C VAL A 175 7.19 25.43 -47.20
N VAL A 176 8.10 26.40 -47.21
CA VAL A 176 8.92 26.72 -48.39
C VAL A 176 10.04 25.69 -48.64
N GLY A 177 10.27 24.78 -47.69
CA GLY A 177 11.38 23.82 -47.66
C GLY A 177 12.67 24.46 -47.13
N LEU A 178 13.78 23.70 -47.14
CA LEU A 178 15.11 24.28 -46.91
C LEU A 178 15.40 25.30 -48.04
N GLY A 179 15.63 26.55 -47.67
CA GLY A 179 15.62 27.75 -48.50
C GLY A 179 14.54 28.76 -48.09
N GLY A 180 13.77 28.47 -47.04
CA GLY A 180 12.65 29.27 -46.57
C GLY A 180 13.05 30.54 -45.83
N VAL A 181 13.99 30.47 -44.88
CA VAL A 181 14.70 31.60 -44.23
C VAL A 181 16.01 31.05 -43.66
N SER A 182 17.11 31.83 -43.63
CA SER A 182 18.37 31.39 -42.99
C SER A 182 18.30 31.38 -41.45
N VAL A 183 17.89 32.51 -40.86
CA VAL A 183 17.60 32.64 -39.42
C VAL A 183 16.21 33.27 -39.23
N GLY A 184 15.35 32.72 -38.37
CA GLY A 184 14.00 33.26 -38.16
C GLY A 184 14.03 34.61 -37.43
N VAL A 185 14.41 34.57 -36.15
CA VAL A 185 14.52 35.76 -35.29
C VAL A 185 15.94 35.85 -34.73
N GLY A 186 16.56 37.02 -34.88
CA GLY A 186 17.83 37.37 -34.25
C GLY A 186 17.61 38.42 -33.16
N VAL A 187 18.08 38.18 -31.95
CA VAL A 187 18.01 39.13 -30.83
C VAL A 187 19.44 39.42 -30.36
N LEU A 188 19.83 40.69 -30.41
CA LEU A 188 21.19 41.14 -30.13
C LEU A 188 21.19 42.36 -29.25
N MET A 189 22.02 42.38 -28.21
CA MET A 189 22.23 43.58 -27.38
C MET A 189 20.92 44.18 -26.86
N SER A 190 19.94 43.31 -26.60
CA SER A 190 18.60 43.65 -26.16
C SER A 190 18.33 42.99 -24.80
N ARG A 191 17.35 43.53 -24.08
CA ARG A 191 16.73 42.90 -22.92
C ARG A 191 15.23 42.84 -23.08
N ASP A 192 14.59 41.96 -22.31
CA ASP A 192 13.13 41.94 -22.18
C ASP A 192 12.35 41.60 -23.47
N THR A 193 13.02 41.18 -24.55
CA THR A 193 12.37 40.67 -25.77
C THR A 193 11.48 39.47 -25.46
N VAL A 194 10.28 39.47 -26.03
CA VAL A 194 9.35 38.35 -25.98
C VAL A 194 9.15 37.78 -27.38
N VAL A 195 9.47 36.50 -27.56
CA VAL A 195 9.16 35.73 -28.77
C VAL A 195 8.10 34.68 -28.39
N GLY A 196 6.88 34.90 -28.86
CA GLY A 196 5.67 34.17 -28.49
C GLY A 196 4.91 34.91 -27.39
N ASP A 197 4.08 34.22 -26.61
CA ASP A 197 3.21 34.85 -25.62
C ASP A 197 2.84 33.86 -24.50
N PRO A 198 2.42 34.30 -23.29
CA PRO A 198 1.91 33.36 -22.29
C PRO A 198 0.63 32.66 -22.75
N ASP A 199 -0.13 33.27 -23.65
CA ASP A 199 -1.27 32.63 -24.31
C ASP A 199 -0.78 31.72 -25.45
N PRO A 200 -1.02 30.39 -25.38
CA PRO A 200 -0.58 29.44 -26.42
C PRO A 200 -1.17 29.74 -27.80
N ASP A 201 -2.30 30.46 -27.87
CA ASP A 201 -2.93 30.85 -29.13
C ASP A 201 -2.09 31.88 -29.93
N ASN A 202 -1.12 32.52 -29.28
CA ASN A 202 -0.28 33.57 -29.85
C ASN A 202 1.17 33.13 -30.11
N GLY A 203 1.43 31.82 -30.15
CA GLY A 203 2.74 31.25 -30.47
C GLY A 203 3.23 31.56 -31.88
N ASN A 204 4.53 31.82 -32.06
CA ASN A 204 5.10 31.88 -33.41
C ASN A 204 5.38 30.47 -33.95
N ILE A 205 5.43 30.36 -35.28
CA ILE A 205 5.73 29.13 -36.00
C ILE A 205 7.02 29.30 -36.79
N PHE A 206 7.94 28.36 -36.64
CA PHE A 206 9.23 28.29 -37.34
C PHE A 206 9.31 26.94 -38.07
N ALA A 207 9.38 26.93 -39.39
CA ALA A 207 9.60 25.71 -40.17
C ALA A 207 10.29 26.02 -41.50
N GLY A 208 11.05 25.07 -42.05
CA GLY A 208 11.81 25.31 -43.29
C GLY A 208 12.90 26.37 -43.10
N ILE A 209 13.60 26.30 -41.97
CA ILE A 209 14.68 27.23 -41.61
C ILE A 209 16.01 26.53 -41.84
N ASP A 210 16.89 27.13 -42.64
CA ASP A 210 18.16 26.49 -43.06
C ASP A 210 19.16 26.37 -41.92
N SER A 211 19.15 27.33 -40.99
CA SER A 211 20.09 27.35 -39.88
C SER A 211 19.37 27.38 -38.54
N ILE A 212 18.98 28.57 -38.06
CA ILE A 212 18.57 28.75 -36.67
C ILE A 212 17.21 29.43 -36.61
N ALA A 213 16.24 28.85 -35.91
CA ALA A 213 14.92 29.47 -35.80
C ALA A 213 14.95 30.74 -34.94
N ILE A 214 15.47 30.66 -33.73
CA ILE A 214 15.72 31.82 -32.87
C ILE A 214 17.15 31.81 -32.42
N ALA A 215 17.83 32.91 -32.64
CA ALA A 215 19.15 33.11 -32.13
C ALA A 215 19.13 34.35 -31.23
N ILE A 216 19.59 34.22 -29.99
CA ILE A 216 19.27 35.16 -28.91
C ILE A 216 20.42 35.32 -27.92
N ASP A 217 20.79 36.56 -27.64
CA ASP A 217 21.75 36.97 -26.62
C ASP A 217 21.18 38.16 -25.83
N GLY A 218 21.73 38.42 -24.64
CA GLY A 218 21.25 39.46 -23.75
C GLY A 218 20.61 38.87 -22.50
N GLY A 219 19.57 39.50 -21.96
CA GLY A 219 18.97 38.96 -20.74
C GLY A 219 17.53 39.36 -20.45
N ASN A 220 16.92 38.58 -19.56
CA ASN A 220 15.50 38.66 -19.19
C ASN A 220 14.54 38.48 -20.38
N HIS A 221 14.91 37.62 -21.33
CA HIS A 221 14.07 37.30 -22.48
C HIS A 221 13.03 36.24 -22.15
N ALA A 222 11.95 36.22 -22.92
CA ALA A 222 10.92 35.18 -22.86
C ALA A 222 10.71 34.56 -24.24
N VAL A 223 11.07 33.29 -24.39
CA VAL A 223 10.77 32.48 -25.57
C VAL A 223 9.76 31.43 -25.13
N GLN A 224 8.51 31.58 -25.53
CA GLN A 224 7.43 30.76 -24.97
C GLN A 224 6.31 30.46 -25.95
N HIS A 225 5.75 29.25 -25.84
CA HIS A 225 4.67 28.75 -26.70
C HIS A 225 4.97 28.82 -28.20
N ASN A 226 6.24 28.78 -28.61
CA ASN A 226 6.61 28.73 -30.02
C ASN A 226 6.65 27.29 -30.54
N TRP A 227 6.45 27.16 -31.85
CA TRP A 227 6.42 25.92 -32.58
C TRP A 227 7.60 25.85 -33.54
N PHE A 228 8.43 24.84 -33.38
CA PHE A 228 9.62 24.61 -34.17
C PHE A 228 9.46 23.34 -34.99
N GLY A 229 9.78 23.45 -36.28
CA GLY A 229 9.76 22.40 -37.30
C GLY A 229 8.40 21.75 -37.58
N SER A 230 7.34 22.55 -37.51
CA SER A 230 5.98 22.18 -37.95
C SER A 230 5.30 23.39 -38.59
N ASN A 231 4.34 23.15 -39.49
CA ASN A 231 3.51 24.22 -40.06
C ASN A 231 2.41 24.74 -39.11
N GLY A 232 2.37 24.25 -37.87
CA GLY A 232 1.38 24.61 -36.84
C GLY A 232 0.03 23.89 -36.96
N MET A 233 -0.20 23.05 -38.00
CA MET A 233 -1.45 22.28 -38.16
C MET A 233 -1.35 20.84 -37.64
N GLY A 234 -0.24 20.46 -37.00
CA GLY A 234 -0.07 19.14 -36.40
C GLY A 234 0.66 18.12 -37.25
N GLU A 235 0.99 18.49 -38.48
CA GLU A 235 1.75 17.66 -39.42
C GLU A 235 3.18 18.18 -39.54
N THR A 236 4.14 17.26 -39.62
CA THR A 236 5.46 17.56 -40.17
C THR A 236 5.31 17.57 -41.69
N ALA A 237 4.97 18.72 -42.27
CA ALA A 237 4.98 18.85 -43.73
C ALA A 237 6.40 18.57 -44.26
N PRO A 238 6.56 17.93 -45.44
CA PRO A 238 7.87 17.74 -46.05
C PRO A 238 8.65 19.07 -46.12
N GLY A 239 9.89 19.07 -45.65
CA GLY A 239 10.72 20.29 -45.60
C GLY A 239 10.46 21.22 -44.40
N SER A 240 9.69 20.79 -43.39
CA SER A 240 9.49 21.55 -42.12
C SER A 240 10.75 21.67 -41.26
N ILE A 241 11.81 20.95 -41.59
CA ILE A 241 13.03 20.81 -40.78
C ILE A 241 13.67 22.17 -40.44
N ILE A 242 14.25 22.25 -39.23
CA ILE A 242 15.19 23.30 -38.85
C ILE A 242 16.61 22.73 -38.89
N GLY A 243 17.47 23.29 -39.75
CA GLY A 243 18.75 22.69 -40.12
C GLY A 243 19.85 22.71 -39.07
N ARG A 244 19.78 23.56 -38.02
CA ARG A 244 20.84 23.64 -36.98
C ARG A 244 20.36 23.84 -35.54
N ALA A 245 19.47 24.78 -35.25
CA ALA A 245 18.98 24.90 -33.88
C ALA A 245 17.59 25.54 -33.79
N GLY A 246 16.78 25.05 -32.85
CA GLY A 246 15.54 25.74 -32.50
C GLY A 246 15.84 27.07 -31.83
N VAL A 247 16.56 27.03 -30.71
CA VAL A 247 17.08 28.22 -30.01
C VAL A 247 18.59 28.12 -29.85
N LEU A 248 19.33 29.15 -30.25
CA LEU A 248 20.79 29.23 -30.11
C LEU A 248 21.22 30.52 -29.40
N THR A 249 22.25 30.43 -28.57
CA THR A 249 22.89 31.59 -27.93
C THR A 249 24.38 31.65 -28.27
N GLY A 250 25.04 32.79 -28.03
CA GLY A 250 26.49 32.97 -28.15
C GLY A 250 27.09 32.89 -29.56
N SER A 251 26.33 32.45 -30.57
CA SER A 251 26.79 32.32 -31.97
C SER A 251 26.49 33.53 -32.87
N ILE A 252 25.53 34.42 -32.53
CA ILE A 252 25.29 35.65 -33.32
C ILE A 252 26.20 36.81 -32.89
N ALA A 253 27.10 36.58 -31.95
CA ALA A 253 28.20 37.50 -31.67
C ALA A 253 29.15 37.74 -32.86
N LEU A 254 28.94 37.06 -34.00
CA LEU A 254 29.63 37.34 -35.26
C LEU A 254 29.06 38.61 -35.90
N ASN A 255 29.82 39.70 -35.76
CA ASN A 255 29.74 40.89 -36.60
C ASN A 255 28.38 41.62 -36.57
N VAL A 256 28.07 42.31 -35.46
CA VAL A 256 27.16 43.49 -35.53
C VAL A 256 27.55 44.28 -36.80
N PRO A 257 26.62 44.62 -37.70
CA PRO A 257 26.95 45.26 -38.97
C PRO A 257 27.66 46.54 -38.66
N ARG A 258 28.59 46.94 -39.51
CA ARG A 258 29.39 48.13 -39.24
C ARG A 258 28.51 49.35 -38.95
N ALA A 259 27.35 49.44 -39.61
CA ALA A 259 26.31 50.44 -39.39
C ALA A 259 25.80 50.52 -37.93
N TYR A 260 25.77 49.40 -37.20
CA TYR A 260 25.25 49.33 -35.83
C TYR A 260 26.35 49.12 -34.76
N ARG A 261 27.60 48.83 -35.16
CA ARG A 261 28.75 48.72 -34.23
C ARG A 261 29.05 50.00 -33.45
N THR A 262 28.72 51.16 -33.99
CA THR A 262 28.91 52.45 -33.32
C THR A 262 27.70 52.87 -32.48
N THR A 263 26.57 52.15 -32.60
CA THR A 263 25.34 52.44 -31.85
C THR A 263 25.47 52.03 -30.38
N TYR A 264 26.26 50.99 -30.09
CA TYR A 264 26.55 50.50 -28.74
C TYR A 264 28.04 50.65 -28.44
N SER A 265 28.40 50.97 -27.19
CA SER A 265 29.80 50.94 -26.80
C SER A 265 30.34 49.51 -26.87
N VAL A 266 31.65 49.34 -27.09
CA VAL A 266 32.30 48.01 -27.06
C VAL A 266 32.00 47.29 -25.75
N GLN A 267 31.86 48.04 -24.65
CA GLN A 267 31.50 47.48 -23.36
C GLN A 267 30.07 46.93 -23.36
N VAL A 268 29.07 47.66 -23.86
CA VAL A 268 27.69 47.16 -23.94
C VAL A 268 27.57 45.97 -24.89
N GLN A 269 28.31 45.97 -26.01
CA GLN A 269 28.39 44.82 -26.92
C GLN A 269 28.95 43.60 -26.17
N ARG A 270 30.05 43.77 -25.42
CA ARG A 270 30.62 42.72 -24.58
C ARG A 270 29.65 42.25 -23.52
N ASP A 271 29.07 43.16 -22.74
CA ASP A 271 28.13 42.85 -21.65
C ASP A 271 26.81 42.24 -22.14
N SER A 272 26.59 42.15 -23.45
CA SER A 272 25.40 41.57 -24.05
C SER A 272 25.61 40.16 -24.60
N PHE A 273 26.83 39.61 -24.66
CA PHE A 273 27.00 38.21 -25.11
C PHE A 273 26.50 37.24 -24.03
N GLY A 274 26.06 36.06 -24.47
CA GLY A 274 25.50 35.04 -23.60
C GLY A 274 24.10 35.39 -23.11
N LEU A 275 23.30 34.36 -22.90
CA LEU A 275 21.92 34.51 -22.45
C LEU A 275 21.87 34.53 -20.92
N ARG A 276 21.21 35.52 -20.34
CA ARG A 276 21.09 35.66 -18.88
C ARG A 276 19.66 35.76 -18.40
N ASP A 277 19.37 35.13 -17.27
CA ASP A 277 18.12 35.31 -16.52
C ASP A 277 16.86 35.17 -17.40
N SER A 278 16.94 34.34 -18.44
CA SER A 278 15.92 34.24 -19.48
C SER A 278 15.13 32.94 -19.38
N ARG A 279 13.89 32.97 -19.84
CA ARG A 279 12.97 31.83 -19.80
C ARG A 279 12.68 31.33 -21.21
N ILE A 280 13.02 30.07 -21.46
CA ILE A 280 12.65 29.32 -22.66
C ILE A 280 11.70 28.22 -22.21
N VAL A 281 10.40 28.49 -22.28
CA VAL A 281 9.40 27.66 -21.62
C VAL A 281 8.21 27.33 -22.50
N ASP A 282 7.60 26.17 -22.30
CA ASP A 282 6.34 25.80 -22.96
C ASP A 282 6.44 25.79 -24.50
N ASN A 283 7.64 25.65 -25.06
CA ASN A 283 7.84 25.56 -26.52
C ASN A 283 7.77 24.11 -26.99
N ARG A 284 7.45 23.92 -28.27
CA ARG A 284 7.38 22.61 -28.89
C ARG A 284 8.37 22.50 -30.05
N PHE A 285 9.29 21.53 -29.93
CA PHE A 285 10.34 21.24 -30.89
C PHE A 285 10.06 19.93 -31.62
N VAL A 286 9.81 20.04 -32.92
CA VAL A 286 9.58 18.93 -33.83
C VAL A 286 10.57 19.05 -34.98
N ALA A 287 11.19 17.95 -35.42
CA ALA A 287 12.06 17.91 -36.60
C ALA A 287 13.18 18.98 -36.59
N VAL A 288 14.03 18.96 -35.56
CA VAL A 288 15.23 19.81 -35.47
C VAL A 288 16.46 18.95 -35.67
N ASP A 289 17.21 19.15 -36.76
CA ASP A 289 18.28 18.22 -37.15
C ASP A 289 19.42 18.11 -36.12
N TYR A 290 19.65 19.18 -35.37
CA TYR A 290 20.77 19.31 -34.42
C TYR A 290 20.23 19.54 -33.01
N ASP A 291 20.36 20.73 -32.41
CA ASP A 291 19.87 20.95 -31.04
C ASP A 291 18.53 21.66 -31.01
N GLY A 292 17.60 21.19 -30.19
CA GLY A 292 16.38 21.93 -29.93
C GLY A 292 16.69 23.26 -29.23
N ILE A 293 17.37 23.21 -28.09
CA ILE A 293 17.89 24.38 -27.38
C ILE A 293 19.39 24.22 -27.16
N TYR A 294 20.19 25.19 -27.60
CA TYR A 294 21.64 25.22 -27.42
C TYR A 294 22.08 26.51 -26.73
N LEU A 295 22.43 26.36 -25.45
CA LEU A 295 23.03 27.42 -24.64
C LEU A 295 24.56 27.32 -24.70
N HIS A 296 25.21 28.40 -25.11
CA HIS A 296 26.63 28.48 -25.39
C HIS A 296 27.14 29.84 -24.87
N GLY A 297 28.19 29.83 -24.05
CA GLY A 297 28.91 31.04 -23.63
C GLY A 297 30.02 31.39 -24.61
N GLY A 298 30.08 32.62 -25.12
CA GLY A 298 31.21 33.03 -25.95
C GLY A 298 32.47 33.25 -25.09
N ALA A 299 33.61 32.64 -25.46
CA ALA A 299 34.92 33.03 -24.93
C ALA A 299 35.52 34.22 -25.73
N PRO A 300 36.08 35.29 -25.12
CA PRO A 300 36.25 35.58 -23.69
C PRO A 300 35.23 36.64 -23.20
N GLY A 301 34.07 36.17 -22.71
CA GLY A 301 33.09 36.88 -21.88
C GLY A 301 31.75 37.19 -22.58
N PRO A 302 30.65 37.46 -21.83
CA PRO A 302 30.23 37.08 -20.47
C PRO A 302 29.37 35.79 -20.43
N ASP A 303 29.20 35.26 -19.22
CA ASP A 303 28.54 33.98 -18.91
C ASP A 303 27.07 33.90 -19.35
N THR A 304 26.74 32.80 -20.05
CA THR A 304 25.37 32.30 -20.19
C THR A 304 24.96 31.67 -18.87
N ARG A 305 24.00 32.27 -18.14
CA ARG A 305 23.67 31.84 -16.77
C ARG A 305 22.28 32.25 -16.29
N GLY A 306 21.79 31.59 -15.24
CA GLY A 306 20.52 31.96 -14.59
C GLY A 306 19.28 31.70 -15.44
N ASN A 307 19.40 30.90 -16.50
CA ASN A 307 18.31 30.67 -17.44
C ASN A 307 17.38 29.56 -16.93
N THR A 308 16.12 29.60 -17.34
CA THR A 308 15.14 28.54 -17.08
C THR A 308 14.67 27.94 -18.39
N LEU A 309 14.91 26.65 -18.57
CA LEU A 309 14.46 25.83 -19.70
C LEU A 309 13.41 24.86 -19.18
N ALA A 310 12.12 25.18 -19.31
CA ALA A 310 11.10 24.38 -18.64
C ALA A 310 9.83 24.09 -19.42
N ARG A 311 9.23 22.92 -19.20
CA ARG A 311 7.99 22.47 -19.86
C ARG A 311 8.04 22.52 -21.39
N ASN A 312 9.24 22.42 -21.97
CA ASN A 312 9.37 22.29 -23.42
C ASN A 312 9.10 20.84 -23.82
N LEU A 313 8.46 20.67 -24.97
CA LEU A 313 8.09 19.37 -25.54
C LEU A 313 8.96 19.10 -26.77
N PHE A 314 9.73 18.02 -26.76
CA PHE A 314 10.55 17.59 -27.90
C PHE A 314 9.99 16.29 -28.48
N GLY A 315 9.94 16.20 -29.81
CA GLY A 315 9.49 14.98 -30.50
C GLY A 315 8.01 14.64 -30.27
N THR A 316 7.19 15.65 -29.99
CA THR A 316 5.74 15.50 -29.77
C THR A 316 4.98 16.52 -30.61
N ASN A 317 4.03 16.07 -31.44
CA ASN A 317 3.24 16.94 -32.31
C ASN A 317 2.11 17.68 -31.55
N VAL A 318 1.29 18.46 -32.27
CA VAL A 318 0.17 19.23 -31.67
C VAL A 318 -0.83 18.37 -30.91
N TRP A 319 -0.98 17.10 -31.31
CA TRP A 319 -1.97 16.16 -30.78
C TRP A 319 -1.44 15.36 -29.58
N GLY A 320 -0.22 15.65 -29.12
CA GLY A 320 0.43 14.87 -28.07
C GLY A 320 0.96 13.52 -28.56
N LEU A 321 1.02 13.29 -29.87
CA LEU A 321 1.52 12.04 -30.44
C LEU A 321 3.02 12.14 -30.75
N PRO A 322 3.75 11.01 -30.75
CA PRO A 322 5.17 10.98 -31.10
C PRO A 322 5.43 11.54 -32.50
N ALA A 323 6.49 12.33 -32.64
CA ALA A 323 6.95 12.94 -33.88
C ALA A 323 8.48 12.88 -33.99
N LEU A 324 9.06 13.42 -35.06
CA LEU A 324 10.51 13.57 -35.16
C LEU A 324 11.03 14.50 -34.05
N GLY A 325 12.01 14.04 -33.28
CA GLY A 325 12.64 14.82 -32.22
C GLY A 325 13.72 15.75 -32.72
N ALA A 326 14.62 16.09 -31.78
CA ALA A 326 15.85 16.81 -32.05
C ALA A 326 17.06 15.87 -32.02
N GLY A 327 18.16 16.21 -32.69
CA GLY A 327 19.44 15.54 -32.48
C GLY A 327 19.86 15.54 -31.00
N THR A 328 19.92 16.69 -30.35
CA THR A 328 19.97 16.81 -28.88
C THR A 328 18.84 17.73 -28.44
N ALA A 329 18.05 17.34 -27.44
CA ALA A 329 16.95 18.20 -26.99
C ALA A 329 17.50 19.50 -26.39
N ILE A 330 18.40 19.40 -25.43
CA ILE A 330 19.00 20.54 -24.73
C ILE A 330 20.50 20.34 -24.61
N ARG A 331 21.27 21.32 -25.05
CA ARG A 331 22.72 21.35 -24.96
C ARG A 331 23.18 22.59 -24.21
N LEU A 332 24.00 22.39 -23.17
CA LEU A 332 24.65 23.43 -22.40
C LEU A 332 26.15 23.29 -22.61
N GLU A 333 26.83 24.34 -23.07
CA GLU A 333 28.28 24.32 -23.28
C GLU A 333 28.89 25.68 -22.88
N ASP A 334 30.21 25.73 -22.96
CA ASP A 334 31.04 26.92 -22.80
C ASP A 334 30.77 27.72 -21.54
N GLY A 335 30.90 27.04 -20.40
CA GLY A 335 30.74 27.65 -19.09
C GLY A 335 29.30 28.01 -18.73
N THR A 336 28.31 27.56 -19.52
CA THR A 336 26.89 27.73 -19.17
C THR A 336 26.63 27.15 -17.78
N ARG A 337 26.09 27.97 -16.88
CA ARG A 337 25.96 27.65 -15.44
C ARG A 337 24.66 28.17 -14.85
N ASP A 338 24.34 27.74 -13.64
CA ASP A 338 23.16 28.22 -12.89
C ASP A 338 21.85 28.12 -13.72
N THR A 339 21.76 27.14 -14.63
CA THR A 339 20.61 26.96 -15.52
C THR A 339 19.67 25.91 -14.95
N VAL A 340 18.40 26.24 -14.81
CA VAL A 340 17.36 25.30 -14.40
C VAL A 340 16.76 24.67 -15.65
N VAL A 341 16.96 23.37 -15.81
CA VAL A 341 16.31 22.57 -16.85
C VAL A 341 15.27 21.70 -16.16
N ALA A 342 13.99 22.04 -16.29
CA ALA A 342 12.96 21.38 -15.50
C ALA A 342 11.66 21.04 -16.23
N ASP A 343 11.03 19.94 -15.86
CA ASP A 343 9.70 19.55 -16.35
C ASP A 343 9.64 19.42 -17.90
N ASN A 344 10.76 19.20 -18.59
CA ASN A 344 10.75 19.02 -20.04
C ASN A 344 10.38 17.57 -20.41
N THR A 345 9.63 17.42 -21.49
CA THR A 345 9.29 16.10 -22.06
C THR A 345 10.10 15.88 -23.32
N ILE A 346 11.00 14.90 -23.30
CA ILE A 346 11.98 14.67 -24.36
C ILE A 346 11.78 13.29 -24.97
N ARG A 347 11.38 13.24 -26.25
CA ARG A 347 11.09 11.99 -26.96
C ARG A 347 11.74 11.94 -28.35
N ASN A 348 11.97 10.73 -28.87
CA ASN A 348 12.31 10.46 -30.28
C ASN A 348 13.49 11.30 -30.82
N GLY A 349 14.45 11.62 -29.95
CA GLY A 349 15.66 12.36 -30.27
C GLY A 349 16.90 11.48 -30.20
N ASN A 350 18.05 12.03 -30.61
CA ASN A 350 19.29 11.28 -30.42
C ASN A 350 19.77 11.34 -28.95
N ALA A 351 19.83 12.52 -28.32
CA ALA A 351 20.19 12.67 -26.90
C ALA A 351 19.24 13.63 -26.14
N GLY A 352 19.19 13.48 -24.82
CA GLY A 352 18.35 14.30 -23.94
C GLY A 352 19.00 15.65 -23.60
N VAL A 353 19.47 15.79 -22.36
CA VAL A 353 20.19 16.97 -21.85
C VAL A 353 21.69 16.69 -21.82
N VAL A 354 22.49 17.49 -22.52
CA VAL A 354 23.93 17.30 -22.67
C VAL A 354 24.69 18.54 -22.21
N LEU A 355 25.64 18.38 -21.30
CA LEU A 355 26.50 19.43 -20.75
C LEU A 355 27.94 19.39 -21.31
N ALA A 356 28.15 18.52 -22.30
CA ALA A 356 29.45 18.23 -22.89
C ALA A 356 29.60 18.88 -24.28
N PRO A 357 30.83 19.28 -24.66
CA PRO A 357 31.11 19.89 -25.96
C PRO A 357 30.84 18.90 -27.11
N ARG A 358 30.52 19.45 -28.28
CA ARG A 358 30.42 18.66 -29.51
C ARG A 358 31.77 18.14 -29.97
N SER A 359 31.80 16.86 -30.36
CA SER A 359 32.96 16.25 -31.03
C SER A 359 33.38 16.97 -32.33
N SER A 360 32.41 17.58 -33.03
CA SER A 360 32.64 18.35 -34.26
C SER A 360 33.15 19.77 -34.02
N ASN A 361 33.19 20.25 -32.78
CA ASN A 361 33.73 21.56 -32.42
C ASN A 361 34.71 21.47 -31.23
N PRO A 362 35.98 21.07 -31.47
CA PRO A 362 36.97 20.85 -30.41
C PRO A 362 37.40 22.14 -29.69
N SER A 363 36.95 23.32 -30.15
CA SER A 363 37.21 24.60 -29.49
C SER A 363 36.19 24.97 -28.42
N SER A 364 35.06 24.25 -28.35
CA SER A 364 34.07 24.42 -27.29
C SER A 364 34.53 23.75 -26.00
N THR A 365 34.20 24.39 -24.88
CA THR A 365 34.43 23.91 -23.52
C THR A 365 33.14 23.35 -22.92
N PRO A 366 33.22 22.46 -21.91
CA PRO A 366 32.02 21.96 -21.23
C PRO A 366 31.21 23.05 -20.51
N ALA A 367 29.98 22.70 -20.11
CA ALA A 367 29.19 23.55 -19.23
C ALA A 367 29.87 23.76 -17.86
N GLY A 368 29.43 24.79 -17.13
CA GLY A 368 29.84 25.04 -15.76
C GLY A 368 29.01 24.26 -14.73
N THR A 369 28.97 24.77 -13.51
CA THR A 369 28.27 24.19 -12.36
C THR A 369 26.90 24.83 -12.11
N GLY A 370 26.13 24.27 -11.16
CA GLY A 370 24.83 24.80 -10.75
C GLY A 370 23.72 24.60 -11.77
N ASN A 371 23.91 23.73 -12.77
CA ASN A 371 22.88 23.44 -13.76
C ASN A 371 21.92 22.38 -13.21
N ARG A 372 20.84 22.84 -12.57
CA ARG A 372 19.85 21.95 -11.94
C ARG A 372 18.98 21.28 -13.01
N LEU A 373 19.01 19.96 -13.05
CA LEU A 373 18.16 19.13 -13.91
C LEU A 373 17.08 18.50 -13.04
N SER A 374 15.81 18.87 -13.21
CA SER A 374 14.74 18.43 -12.30
C SER A 374 13.48 18.02 -13.07
N ARG A 375 12.94 16.83 -12.80
CA ARG A 375 11.66 16.36 -13.36
C ARG A 375 11.59 16.34 -14.89
N ASN A 376 12.75 16.23 -15.56
CA ASN A 376 12.77 16.00 -17.00
C ASN A 376 12.49 14.52 -17.27
N VAL A 377 11.63 14.24 -18.24
CA VAL A 377 11.26 12.88 -18.62
C VAL A 377 11.74 12.56 -20.04
N PHE A 378 12.24 11.35 -20.23
CA PHE A 378 12.96 10.91 -21.42
C PHE A 378 12.36 9.62 -21.97
N PHE A 379 12.05 9.60 -23.26
CA PHE A 379 11.45 8.46 -23.94
C PHE A 379 12.14 8.20 -25.28
N ASP A 380 12.33 6.93 -25.63
CA ASP A 380 12.70 6.52 -26.99
C ASP A 380 13.91 7.30 -27.56
N LEU A 381 14.98 7.44 -26.76
CA LEU A 381 16.21 8.10 -27.16
C LEU A 381 17.22 7.10 -27.75
N ASN A 382 17.96 7.53 -28.77
CA ASN A 382 19.01 6.71 -29.37
C ASN A 382 20.32 6.69 -28.55
N SER A 383 20.47 7.60 -27.59
CA SER A 383 21.67 7.82 -26.77
C SER A 383 21.29 8.28 -25.35
N THR A 384 22.25 8.80 -24.58
CA THR A 384 22.11 9.12 -23.16
C THR A 384 21.07 10.21 -22.89
N ALA A 385 20.24 9.99 -21.88
CA ALA A 385 19.23 10.94 -21.41
C ALA A 385 19.83 12.18 -20.74
N ILE A 386 20.81 12.00 -19.85
CA ILE A 386 21.59 13.07 -19.24
C ILE A 386 23.07 12.76 -19.41
N ALA A 387 23.83 13.66 -20.01
CA ALA A 387 25.27 13.50 -20.20
C ALA A 387 26.04 14.69 -19.66
N LEU A 388 26.87 14.49 -18.64
CA LEU A 388 27.76 15.53 -18.12
C LEU A 388 29.03 15.66 -18.98
N THR A 389 29.49 14.57 -19.57
CA THR A 389 30.64 14.52 -20.48
C THR A 389 30.34 13.73 -21.76
N THR A 390 31.27 13.69 -22.71
CA THR A 390 31.16 12.87 -23.93
C THR A 390 31.28 11.36 -23.65
N GLN A 391 31.64 10.95 -22.43
CA GLN A 391 31.80 9.56 -22.00
C GLN A 391 30.65 9.07 -21.10
N SER A 392 29.62 9.89 -20.91
CA SER A 392 28.50 9.59 -20.00
C SER A 392 27.70 8.35 -20.42
N PRO A 393 27.16 7.57 -19.47
CA PRO A 393 27.19 7.82 -18.03
C PRO A 393 28.55 7.50 -17.39
N LEU A 394 28.96 8.32 -16.41
CA LEU A 394 30.21 8.14 -15.70
C LEU A 394 30.09 7.09 -14.58
N ALA A 395 31.23 6.51 -14.21
CA ALA A 395 31.33 5.69 -13.00
C ALA A 395 31.49 6.62 -11.79
N ASN A 396 30.79 6.30 -10.70
CA ASN A 396 30.93 7.07 -9.47
C ASN A 396 32.37 6.99 -8.93
N ASP A 397 32.92 8.10 -8.45
CA ASP A 397 34.26 8.17 -7.87
C ASP A 397 34.23 8.36 -6.33
N PRO A 398 35.34 8.08 -5.60
CA PRO A 398 35.36 8.24 -4.15
C PRO A 398 35.18 9.71 -3.73
N LEU A 399 34.17 9.96 -2.90
CA LEU A 399 33.84 11.26 -2.30
C LEU A 399 33.46 12.37 -3.29
N ASP A 400 33.16 12.04 -4.56
CA ASP A 400 32.74 13.00 -5.58
C ASP A 400 33.78 14.12 -5.74
N ALA A 401 35.01 13.69 -6.00
CA ALA A 401 36.21 14.52 -5.90
C ALA A 401 36.64 15.12 -7.25
N ASP A 402 36.04 14.67 -8.35
CA ASP A 402 36.31 15.20 -9.67
C ASP A 402 35.59 16.54 -9.93
N GLU A 403 36.04 17.21 -10.99
CA GLU A 403 35.54 18.54 -11.37
C GLU A 403 35.10 18.53 -12.82
N GLY A 404 34.09 19.34 -13.13
CA GLY A 404 33.54 19.45 -14.47
C GLY A 404 32.13 20.03 -14.45
N PRO A 405 31.36 19.84 -15.54
CA PRO A 405 29.96 20.19 -15.57
C PRO A 405 29.21 19.57 -14.40
N ASN A 406 28.48 20.39 -13.65
CA ASN A 406 27.83 19.97 -12.40
C ASN A 406 28.75 19.24 -11.41
N ARG A 407 30.04 19.60 -11.36
CA ARG A 407 31.04 18.90 -10.53
C ARG A 407 31.09 17.39 -10.76
N LEU A 408 30.60 16.92 -11.92
CA LEU A 408 30.47 15.50 -12.24
C LEU A 408 29.72 14.68 -11.17
N GLN A 409 28.80 15.33 -10.46
CA GLN A 409 28.04 14.80 -9.33
C GLN A 409 27.73 13.30 -9.46
N ASN A 410 28.24 12.52 -8.51
CA ASN A 410 27.90 11.11 -8.37
C ASN A 410 26.39 10.88 -8.34
N ARG A 411 25.97 9.83 -9.04
CA ARG A 411 24.56 9.41 -9.16
C ARG A 411 24.18 8.40 -8.07
N PRO A 412 22.89 8.30 -7.71
CA PRO A 412 22.42 7.29 -6.77
C PRO A 412 22.72 5.87 -7.26
N GLU A 413 23.00 4.96 -6.33
CA GLU A 413 23.13 3.53 -6.57
C GLU A 413 21.91 2.80 -5.99
N LEU A 414 21.00 2.40 -6.88
CA LEU A 414 19.77 1.71 -6.50
C LEU A 414 20.04 0.21 -6.33
N ALA A 415 19.58 -0.36 -5.21
CA ALA A 415 19.88 -1.72 -4.80
C ALA A 415 18.70 -2.68 -4.97
N ALA A 416 17.50 -2.28 -4.56
CA ALA A 416 16.31 -3.11 -4.66
C ALA A 416 15.04 -2.27 -4.80
N ALA A 417 14.05 -2.79 -5.51
CA ALA A 417 12.72 -2.20 -5.58
C ALA A 417 11.63 -3.28 -5.65
N ASN A 418 10.41 -2.96 -5.22
CA ASN A 418 9.28 -3.89 -5.33
C ASN A 418 7.91 -3.25 -5.57
N THR A 419 6.91 -4.09 -5.84
CA THR A 419 5.55 -3.67 -6.22
C THR A 419 4.77 -2.95 -5.12
N ALA A 420 5.19 -3.04 -3.84
CA ALA A 420 4.64 -2.20 -2.77
C ALA A 420 5.22 -0.76 -2.78
N GLY A 421 6.21 -0.49 -3.62
CA GLY A 421 6.89 0.80 -3.71
C GLY A 421 8.12 0.91 -2.83
N LEU A 422 8.61 -0.14 -2.18
CA LEU A 422 9.91 -0.05 -1.51
C LEU A 422 10.99 0.23 -2.56
N LEU A 423 11.83 1.24 -2.30
CA LEU A 423 13.06 1.53 -3.03
C LEU A 423 14.21 1.64 -2.03
N GLU A 424 15.22 0.79 -2.22
CA GLU A 424 16.46 0.81 -1.44
C GLU A 424 17.62 1.25 -2.32
N GLY A 425 18.52 2.05 -1.76
CA GLY A 425 19.73 2.48 -2.45
C GLY A 425 20.63 3.31 -1.55
N GLY A 426 21.64 3.91 -2.17
CA GLY A 426 22.52 4.84 -1.51
C GLY A 426 23.10 5.88 -2.43
N LEU A 427 23.85 6.80 -1.84
CA LEU A 427 24.65 7.80 -2.53
C LEU A 427 25.99 7.90 -1.81
N HIS A 428 27.08 7.86 -2.58
CA HIS A 428 28.41 8.18 -2.09
C HIS A 428 28.87 9.48 -2.75
N SER A 429 28.96 10.57 -2.00
CA SER A 429 29.35 11.89 -2.51
C SER A 429 30.04 12.71 -1.41
N MET A 430 30.16 14.03 -1.55
CA MET A 430 30.88 14.87 -0.60
C MET A 430 30.33 14.72 0.83
N PRO A 431 31.19 14.55 1.87
CA PRO A 431 30.76 14.33 3.25
C PRO A 431 29.93 15.46 3.85
N GLY A 432 28.92 15.11 4.66
CA GLY A 432 28.11 16.06 5.43
C GLY A 432 27.26 16.99 4.58
N ARG A 433 26.88 16.58 3.36
CA ARG A 433 26.08 17.36 2.42
C ARG A 433 24.71 16.73 2.20
N THR A 434 23.72 17.58 1.93
CA THR A 434 22.35 17.16 1.61
C THR A 434 22.15 17.17 0.10
N TYR A 435 21.51 16.13 -0.40
CA TYR A 435 21.20 15.92 -1.81
C TYR A 435 19.72 15.62 -1.96
N THR A 436 19.08 16.23 -2.95
CA THR A 436 17.73 15.85 -3.37
C THR A 436 17.83 14.70 -4.37
N ILE A 437 17.19 13.58 -4.03
CA ILE A 437 17.01 12.43 -4.91
C ILE A 437 15.67 12.57 -5.63
N GLU A 438 15.68 12.52 -6.96
CA GLU A 438 14.46 12.42 -7.77
C GLU A 438 14.35 11.02 -8.35
N VAL A 439 13.19 10.37 -8.19
CA VAL A 439 12.94 9.00 -8.64
C VAL A 439 11.98 9.00 -9.83
N PHE A 440 12.33 8.23 -10.85
CA PHE A 440 11.58 8.08 -12.08
C PHE A 440 11.20 6.63 -12.31
N LEU A 441 10.03 6.42 -12.91
CA LEU A 441 9.48 5.13 -13.32
C LEU A 441 9.50 5.01 -14.84
N SER A 442 9.84 3.81 -15.32
CA SER A 442 9.69 3.38 -16.71
C SER A 442 9.29 1.91 -16.77
N ALA A 443 8.68 1.48 -17.87
CA ALA A 443 8.21 0.10 -18.03
C ALA A 443 9.34 -0.93 -18.20
N ALA A 444 10.52 -0.52 -18.67
CA ALA A 444 11.70 -1.35 -18.82
C ALA A 444 12.97 -0.51 -18.92
N CYS A 445 14.12 -1.09 -18.60
CA CYS A 445 15.41 -0.44 -18.88
C CYS A 445 15.62 -0.25 -20.39
N SER A 446 16.36 0.79 -20.77
CA SER A 446 16.71 1.02 -22.17
C SER A 446 17.60 -0.09 -22.73
N SER A 447 17.37 -0.49 -23.98
CA SER A 447 18.22 -1.41 -24.74
C SER A 447 19.55 -0.82 -25.20
N SER A 448 19.70 0.52 -25.16
CA SER A 448 20.91 1.24 -25.57
C SER A 448 21.87 1.57 -24.41
N GLY A 449 21.59 1.11 -23.19
CA GLY A 449 22.49 1.24 -22.03
C GLY A 449 22.56 2.64 -21.40
N GLY A 450 21.65 3.55 -21.76
CA GLY A 450 21.48 4.86 -21.13
C GLY A 450 20.06 4.98 -20.53
N ASP A 451 20.01 5.47 -19.30
CA ASP A 451 18.88 5.37 -18.38
C ASP A 451 17.57 6.04 -18.86
N VAL A 452 16.46 5.40 -18.50
CA VAL A 452 15.07 5.77 -18.85
C VAL A 452 14.44 6.59 -17.72
N ALA A 453 13.50 7.47 -18.03
CA ALA A 453 12.73 8.20 -17.03
C ALA A 453 11.40 8.67 -17.64
N ASP A 454 10.45 7.75 -17.77
CA ASP A 454 9.19 8.02 -18.47
C ASP A 454 8.27 8.90 -17.62
N MET A 455 8.36 8.74 -16.29
CA MET A 455 7.52 9.45 -15.35
C MET A 455 8.27 9.79 -14.07
N PHE A 456 8.24 11.05 -13.67
CA PHE A 456 8.66 11.44 -12.32
C PHE A 456 7.63 10.97 -11.29
N LEU A 457 8.08 10.25 -10.26
CA LEU A 457 7.22 9.77 -9.17
C LEU A 457 7.28 10.68 -7.95
N GLN A 458 8.49 10.92 -7.45
CA GLN A 458 8.70 11.66 -6.21
C GLN A 458 10.14 12.13 -6.05
N SER A 459 10.34 13.02 -5.08
CA SER A 459 11.65 13.45 -4.62
C SER A 459 11.74 13.41 -3.09
N PHE A 460 12.93 13.11 -2.56
CA PHE A 460 13.22 13.17 -1.13
C PHE A 460 14.70 13.53 -0.91
N ASP A 461 15.03 14.05 0.27
CA ASP A 461 16.41 14.44 0.58
C ASP A 461 17.15 13.33 1.35
N VAL A 462 18.44 13.21 1.06
CA VAL A 462 19.39 12.35 1.78
C VAL A 462 20.58 13.18 2.22
N THR A 463 21.22 12.84 3.34
CA THR A 463 22.42 13.53 3.83
C THR A 463 23.54 12.53 4.03
N THR A 464 24.69 12.80 3.43
CA THR A 464 25.90 11.97 3.55
C THR A 464 26.53 12.10 4.93
N ASP A 465 27.07 11.00 5.45
CA ASP A 465 27.81 10.97 6.71
C ASP A 465 29.22 11.60 6.57
N GLY A 466 30.03 11.49 7.64
CA GLY A 466 31.41 12.00 7.65
C GLY A 466 32.35 11.26 6.68
N GLN A 467 31.90 10.15 6.11
CA GLN A 467 32.59 9.31 5.14
C GLN A 467 32.00 9.45 3.73
N GLY A 468 31.02 10.35 3.54
CA GLY A 468 30.39 10.58 2.24
C GLY A 468 29.25 9.62 1.90
N ASN A 469 28.86 8.70 2.80
CA ASN A 469 27.83 7.70 2.53
C ASN A 469 26.45 8.16 3.00
N ALA A 470 25.42 7.94 2.18
CA ALA A 470 24.03 7.98 2.58
C ALA A 470 23.34 6.70 2.09
N SER A 471 22.63 6.00 2.97
CA SER A 471 21.72 4.92 2.59
C SER A 471 20.27 5.35 2.77
N PHE A 472 19.38 4.85 1.92
CA PHE A 472 17.95 5.13 2.01
C PHE A 472 17.11 3.89 1.70
N ALA A 473 15.98 3.81 2.39
CA ALA A 473 14.89 2.87 2.12
C ALA A 473 13.59 3.68 2.18
N GLN A 474 13.02 3.98 1.02
CA GLN A 474 11.85 4.84 0.87
C GLN A 474 10.68 4.08 0.29
N VAL A 475 9.47 4.39 0.74
CA VAL A 475 8.25 3.93 0.06
C VAL A 475 7.92 4.99 -0.99
N VAL A 476 8.02 4.62 -2.27
CA VAL A 476 7.68 5.48 -3.39
C VAL A 476 6.19 5.46 -3.69
N ASN A 477 5.67 6.59 -4.15
CA ASN A 477 4.28 6.70 -4.56
C ASN A 477 3.95 5.72 -5.70
N GLN A 478 2.79 5.11 -5.61
CA GLN A 478 2.21 4.33 -6.71
C GLN A 478 1.91 5.26 -7.91
N PRO A 479 2.05 4.77 -9.15
CA PRO A 479 1.80 5.58 -10.34
C PRO A 479 0.32 5.99 -10.43
N PRO A 480 -0.02 7.18 -10.98
CA PRO A 480 -1.40 7.68 -11.02
C PRO A 480 -2.35 6.84 -11.90
N PHE A 481 -1.82 5.96 -12.75
CA PHE A 481 -2.58 5.14 -13.70
C PHE A 481 -2.68 3.65 -13.29
N GLY A 482 -2.16 3.26 -12.13
CA GLY A 482 -2.16 1.85 -11.72
C GLY A 482 -1.34 1.57 -10.46
N ARG A 483 -0.94 0.32 -10.30
CA ARG A 483 0.06 -0.09 -9.31
C ARG A 483 1.37 -0.37 -10.03
N LEU A 484 2.48 -0.34 -9.29
CA LEU A 484 3.76 -0.85 -9.77
C LEU A 484 3.62 -2.34 -10.13
N GLU A 485 4.17 -2.73 -11.27
CA GLU A 485 4.11 -4.09 -11.80
C GLU A 485 5.49 -4.74 -11.79
N ASP A 486 5.52 -6.08 -11.71
CA ASP A 486 6.76 -6.84 -11.84
C ASP A 486 7.39 -6.60 -13.22
N GLY A 487 8.62 -6.10 -13.25
CA GLY A 487 9.32 -5.74 -14.48
C GLY A 487 9.42 -4.25 -14.75
N ASP A 488 8.60 -3.42 -14.09
CA ASP A 488 8.82 -1.98 -14.04
C ASP A 488 10.23 -1.67 -13.52
N VAL A 489 10.75 -0.49 -13.83
CA VAL A 489 12.10 -0.09 -13.39
C VAL A 489 12.12 1.31 -12.82
N PHE A 490 12.95 1.50 -11.80
CA PHE A 490 13.26 2.81 -11.26
C PHE A 490 14.66 3.27 -11.66
N THR A 491 14.78 4.57 -11.93
CA THR A 491 16.04 5.30 -12.05
C THR A 491 15.96 6.54 -11.17
N ALA A 492 17.10 7.14 -10.85
CA ALA A 492 17.15 8.32 -10.00
C ALA A 492 18.28 9.28 -10.36
N THR A 493 18.12 10.56 -10.03
CA THR A 493 19.22 11.55 -10.03
C THR A 493 19.49 12.03 -8.62
N ALA A 494 20.70 12.55 -8.39
CA ALA A 494 21.06 13.29 -7.17
C ALA A 494 21.36 14.74 -7.55
N THR A 495 20.82 15.70 -6.80
CA THR A 495 21.11 17.12 -6.95
C THR A 495 21.61 17.72 -5.64
N ASP A 496 22.78 18.35 -5.66
CA ASP A 496 23.31 19.05 -4.48
C ASP A 496 22.59 20.38 -4.20
N THR A 497 22.90 21.01 -3.07
CA THR A 497 22.29 22.31 -2.69
C THR A 497 22.68 23.48 -3.59
N ASP A 498 23.77 23.35 -4.34
CA ASP A 498 24.25 24.37 -5.29
C ASP A 498 23.57 24.20 -6.67
N GLY A 499 22.78 23.13 -6.87
CA GLY A 499 22.07 22.83 -8.10
C GLY A 499 22.86 21.97 -9.09
N ASN A 500 23.94 21.32 -8.67
CA ASN A 500 24.66 20.35 -9.49
C ASN A 500 23.88 19.02 -9.50
N THR A 501 23.32 18.63 -10.65
CA THR A 501 22.60 17.36 -10.82
C THR A 501 23.46 16.32 -11.55
N SER A 502 23.45 15.08 -11.05
CA SER A 502 24.09 13.91 -11.65
C SER A 502 23.45 13.46 -12.98
N GLU A 503 24.10 12.53 -13.70
CA GLU A 503 23.37 11.65 -14.61
C GLU A 503 22.32 10.79 -13.88
N LEU A 504 21.51 10.05 -14.65
CA LEU A 504 20.60 9.05 -14.09
C LEU A 504 21.36 7.83 -13.56
N SER A 505 20.85 7.24 -12.48
CA SER A 505 21.30 5.96 -11.92
C SER A 505 21.05 4.83 -12.91
N ALA A 506 21.83 3.74 -12.77
CA ALA A 506 21.44 2.47 -13.36
C ALA A 506 20.02 2.08 -12.90
N CYS A 507 19.26 1.47 -13.79
CA CYS A 507 17.90 1.03 -13.49
C CYS A 507 17.89 -0.12 -12.47
N VAL A 508 16.96 -0.08 -11.51
CA VAL A 508 16.64 -1.21 -10.64
C VAL A 508 15.28 -1.77 -11.01
N ARG A 509 15.18 -3.09 -11.14
CA ARG A 509 13.92 -3.77 -11.45
C ARG A 509 13.02 -3.80 -10.22
N VAL A 510 11.76 -3.44 -10.42
CA VAL A 510 10.67 -3.65 -9.48
C VAL A 510 10.32 -5.14 -9.51
N ALA A 511 10.53 -5.81 -8.38
CA ALA A 511 10.18 -7.21 -8.20
C ALA A 511 8.85 -7.37 -7.44
N ASP A 512 8.19 -8.50 -7.62
CA ASP A 512 7.08 -8.87 -6.76
C ASP A 512 7.50 -9.00 -5.28
N LEU A 513 6.53 -8.80 -4.39
CA LEU A 513 6.72 -9.04 -2.96
C LEU A 513 7.07 -10.50 -2.69
N LEU A 514 7.98 -10.71 -1.74
CA LEU A 514 8.42 -12.04 -1.35
C LEU A 514 7.28 -12.81 -0.64
N PRO A 515 7.16 -14.13 -0.84
CA PRO A 515 6.19 -14.92 -0.10
C PRO A 515 6.57 -15.00 1.38
N VAL A 516 5.56 -15.01 2.24
CA VAL A 516 5.72 -15.26 3.68
C VAL A 516 5.18 -16.66 4.02
N THR A 517 5.84 -17.35 4.95
CA THR A 517 5.37 -18.62 5.52
C THR A 517 4.80 -18.34 6.91
N LEU A 518 3.56 -18.78 7.13
CA LEU A 518 2.88 -18.69 8.42
C LEU A 518 2.76 -20.08 9.01
N THR A 519 3.16 -20.25 10.26
CA THR A 519 3.09 -21.52 10.99
C THR A 519 2.34 -21.31 12.28
N LEU A 520 1.15 -21.91 12.38
CA LEU A 520 0.36 -21.90 13.61
C LEU A 520 0.95 -22.92 14.61
N PRO A 521 0.82 -22.67 15.92
CA PRO A 521 1.07 -23.69 16.92
C PRO A 521 0.07 -24.85 16.74
N ALA A 522 0.45 -26.02 17.24
CA ALA A 522 -0.47 -27.16 17.28
C ALA A 522 -1.60 -26.86 18.27
N TYR A 523 -2.82 -26.73 17.75
CA TYR A 523 -4.03 -26.66 18.57
C TYR A 523 -4.54 -28.08 18.84
N PRO A 524 -5.08 -28.37 20.04
CA PRO A 524 -5.70 -29.66 20.30
C PRO A 524 -6.93 -29.83 19.41
N THR A 525 -7.17 -31.05 18.94
CA THR A 525 -8.33 -31.36 18.09
C THR A 525 -9.65 -31.34 18.88
N ARG A 526 -9.61 -31.58 20.20
CA ARG A 526 -10.74 -31.48 21.14
C ARG A 526 -10.31 -30.73 22.40
N VAL A 527 -11.17 -29.84 22.90
CA VAL A 527 -10.92 -29.05 24.13
C VAL A 527 -12.23 -28.84 24.90
N PRO A 528 -12.27 -28.97 26.24
CA PRO A 528 -13.48 -28.69 27.03
C PRO A 528 -13.79 -27.19 27.11
N ALA A 529 -15.06 -26.80 27.19
CA ALA A 529 -15.54 -25.41 27.24
C ALA A 529 -15.33 -24.71 28.61
N MET A 530 -14.59 -25.32 29.53
CA MET A 530 -14.43 -24.86 30.91
C MET A 530 -13.18 -23.97 31.03
N ASP A 531 -13.41 -22.66 30.92
CA ASP A 531 -12.44 -21.57 31.14
C ASP A 531 -11.10 -21.69 30.37
N LEU A 532 -11.14 -21.37 29.07
CA LEU A 532 -10.05 -21.64 28.13
C LEU A 532 -9.00 -20.52 28.05
N THR A 533 -7.81 -20.79 28.60
CA THR A 533 -6.57 -20.04 28.31
C THR A 533 -5.86 -20.61 27.07
N LEU A 534 -6.46 -20.42 25.88
CA LEU A 534 -5.78 -20.73 24.62
C LEU A 534 -5.20 -19.45 24.02
N ASP A 535 -3.88 -19.40 23.87
CA ASP A 535 -3.22 -18.28 23.19
C ASP A 535 -3.34 -18.43 21.67
N ALA A 536 -3.60 -17.32 20.98
CA ALA A 536 -3.49 -17.27 19.52
C ALA A 536 -2.13 -16.71 19.16
N ALA A 537 -1.26 -17.56 18.61
CA ALA A 537 0.04 -17.14 18.09
C ALA A 537 0.26 -17.67 16.68
N VAL A 538 1.16 -17.04 15.94
CA VAL A 538 1.66 -17.54 14.66
C VAL A 538 3.12 -17.15 14.51
N ASP A 539 3.95 -18.11 14.10
CA ASP A 539 5.31 -17.83 13.69
C ASP A 539 5.30 -17.41 12.22
N VAL A 540 5.99 -16.31 11.92
CA VAL A 540 6.01 -15.63 10.62
C VAL A 540 7.45 -15.58 10.12
N SER A 541 7.72 -16.26 9.01
CA SER A 541 9.04 -16.32 8.42
C SER A 541 9.02 -15.96 6.93
N GLY A 542 10.10 -15.38 6.46
CA GLY A 542 10.27 -14.99 5.06
C GLY A 542 11.69 -15.29 4.59
N ASN A 543 11.85 -15.59 3.31
CA ASN A 543 13.15 -15.96 2.72
C ASN A 543 13.99 -14.75 2.26
N GLY A 544 13.61 -13.52 2.65
CA GLY A 544 14.31 -12.30 2.30
C GLY A 544 15.42 -11.92 3.29
N PRO A 545 16.21 -10.87 2.97
CA PRO A 545 17.36 -10.43 3.77
C PRO A 545 16.99 -9.82 5.13
N VAL A 546 15.74 -9.39 5.30
CA VAL A 546 15.19 -8.84 6.55
C VAL A 546 13.93 -9.62 6.92
N PRO A 547 13.71 -9.96 8.21
CA PRO A 547 12.50 -10.65 8.65
C PRO A 547 11.21 -9.84 8.36
N PRO A 548 10.06 -10.51 8.17
CA PRO A 548 8.76 -9.84 8.05
C PRO A 548 8.39 -9.03 9.30
N THR A 549 7.77 -7.86 9.10
CA THR A 549 7.45 -6.87 10.16
C THR A 549 5.99 -6.41 10.17
N GLY A 550 5.17 -6.94 9.27
CA GLY A 550 3.76 -6.57 9.13
C GLY A 550 2.87 -6.98 10.31
N THR A 551 1.56 -6.78 10.14
CA THR A 551 0.56 -7.10 11.17
C THR A 551 -0.13 -8.43 10.85
N VAL A 552 -0.42 -9.21 11.88
CA VAL A 552 -1.27 -10.40 11.79
C VAL A 552 -2.64 -10.08 12.40
N VAL A 553 -3.70 -10.39 11.66
CA VAL A 553 -5.08 -10.42 12.14
C VAL A 553 -5.42 -11.84 12.55
N PHE A 554 -5.84 -12.02 13.80
CA PHE A 554 -6.37 -13.29 14.28
C PHE A 554 -7.89 -13.25 14.24
N SER A 555 -8.50 -14.32 13.73
CA SER A 555 -9.95 -14.49 13.67
C SER A 555 -10.33 -15.90 14.13
N VAL A 556 -11.56 -16.04 14.64
CA VAL A 556 -12.17 -17.35 14.88
C VAL A 556 -13.39 -17.51 13.98
N VAL A 557 -13.53 -18.68 13.38
CA VAL A 557 -14.74 -19.08 12.65
C VAL A 557 -15.55 -20.00 13.55
N ASP A 558 -16.79 -19.61 13.83
CA ASP A 558 -17.70 -20.34 14.72
C ASP A 558 -18.41 -21.53 14.02
N PRO A 559 -19.17 -22.37 14.75
CA PRO A 559 -19.88 -23.51 14.17
C PRO A 559 -20.91 -23.14 13.10
N ASN A 560 -21.41 -21.89 13.12
CA ASN A 560 -22.33 -21.33 12.15
C ASN A 560 -21.62 -20.68 10.95
N ARG A 561 -20.28 -20.81 10.87
CA ARG A 561 -19.39 -20.21 9.86
C ARG A 561 -19.33 -18.68 9.90
N HIS A 562 -19.64 -18.07 11.03
CA HIS A 562 -19.40 -16.65 11.22
C HIS A 562 -17.95 -16.43 11.65
N SER A 563 -17.24 -15.60 10.89
CA SER A 563 -15.90 -15.16 11.24
C SER A 563 -15.99 -13.96 12.18
N ARG A 564 -15.25 -14.01 13.29
CA ARG A 564 -15.12 -12.93 14.27
C ARG A 564 -13.64 -12.59 14.43
N GLU A 565 -13.26 -11.35 14.13
CA GLU A 565 -11.92 -10.82 14.39
C GLU A 565 -11.68 -10.78 15.91
N LEU A 566 -10.58 -11.38 16.35
CA LEU A 566 -10.17 -11.45 17.76
C LEU A 566 -9.23 -10.30 18.12
N GLY A 567 -8.38 -9.89 17.17
CA GLY A 567 -7.45 -8.79 17.35
C GLY A 567 -6.36 -8.75 16.29
N ARG A 568 -5.57 -7.67 16.34
CA ARG A 568 -4.46 -7.39 15.42
C ARG A 568 -3.18 -7.21 16.20
N VAL A 569 -2.12 -7.89 15.79
CA VAL A 569 -0.84 -7.88 16.50
C VAL A 569 0.32 -7.74 15.50
N PRO A 570 1.28 -6.83 15.72
CA PRO A 570 2.47 -6.75 14.89
C PRO A 570 3.37 -7.98 15.07
N VAL A 571 4.11 -8.35 14.02
CA VAL A 571 5.15 -9.38 14.09
C VAL A 571 6.36 -8.83 14.84
N VAL A 572 6.76 -9.48 15.93
CA VAL A 572 7.94 -9.15 16.72
C VAL A 572 8.83 -10.39 16.79
N ASN A 573 10.09 -10.26 16.34
CA ASN A 573 11.06 -11.37 16.29
C ASN A 573 10.53 -12.63 15.59
N GLY A 574 9.79 -12.45 14.49
CA GLY A 574 9.23 -13.55 13.70
C GLY A 574 8.01 -14.23 14.33
N ARG A 575 7.35 -13.61 15.33
CA ARG A 575 6.13 -14.14 15.94
C ARG A 575 5.11 -13.03 16.19
N ALA A 576 3.84 -13.32 15.97
CA ALA A 576 2.72 -12.50 16.43
C ALA A 576 1.92 -13.30 17.46
N SER A 577 1.59 -12.70 18.60
CA SER A 577 0.90 -13.38 19.71
C SER A 577 -0.17 -12.47 20.30
N LEU A 578 -1.43 -12.91 20.25
CA LEU A 578 -2.56 -12.22 20.84
C LEU A 578 -2.81 -12.78 22.25
N PRO A 579 -2.84 -11.93 23.30
CA PRO A 579 -3.18 -12.37 24.66
C PRO A 579 -4.59 -12.95 24.73
N THR A 580 -4.80 -13.95 25.59
CA THR A 580 -6.12 -14.56 25.78
C THR A 580 -7.18 -13.53 26.22
N PRO A 581 -8.37 -13.47 25.59
CA PRO A 581 -9.50 -12.68 26.11
C PRO A 581 -10.00 -13.18 27.46
N GLN A 582 -10.60 -12.30 28.29
CA GLN A 582 -11.15 -12.68 29.62
C GLN A 582 -12.28 -13.72 29.59
N GLN A 583 -12.88 -13.99 28.44
CA GLN A 583 -13.90 -15.03 28.24
C GLN A 583 -13.38 -16.24 27.42
N GLY A 584 -12.06 -16.32 27.19
CA GLY A 584 -11.45 -17.32 26.33
C GLY A 584 -11.69 -17.08 24.83
N LEU A 585 -10.97 -17.82 23.97
CA LEU A 585 -11.13 -17.73 22.52
C LEU A 585 -12.36 -18.49 22.00
N LEU A 586 -12.77 -19.57 22.68
CA LEU A 586 -13.78 -20.54 22.22
C LEU A 586 -14.87 -20.76 23.30
N PRO A 587 -15.87 -19.89 23.42
CA PRO A 587 -16.72 -19.81 24.62
C PRO A 587 -17.89 -20.82 24.66
N GLN A 588 -18.14 -21.56 23.59
CA GLN A 588 -19.27 -22.49 23.48
C GLN A 588 -18.83 -23.78 22.80
N ASP A 589 -19.59 -24.84 23.02
CA ASP A 589 -19.48 -26.10 22.32
C ASP A 589 -19.67 -25.93 20.81
N GLY A 590 -19.03 -26.82 20.04
CA GLY A 590 -19.10 -26.85 18.59
C GLY A 590 -17.74 -26.85 17.90
N ARG A 591 -17.77 -26.74 16.58
CA ARG A 591 -16.59 -26.83 15.71
C ARG A 591 -16.08 -25.44 15.32
N TYR A 592 -14.84 -25.14 15.69
CA TYR A 592 -14.19 -23.86 15.44
C TYR A 592 -12.96 -24.00 14.55
N THR A 593 -12.55 -22.87 13.98
CA THR A 593 -11.28 -22.73 13.26
C THR A 593 -10.62 -21.42 13.66
N ILE A 594 -9.32 -21.46 13.97
CA ILE A 594 -8.51 -20.27 14.25
C ILE A 594 -7.76 -19.90 12.97
N GLU A 595 -7.93 -18.67 12.53
CA GLU A 595 -7.29 -18.12 11.34
C GLU A 595 -6.29 -17.04 11.74
N ALA A 596 -5.09 -17.08 11.14
CA ALA A 596 -4.10 -16.02 11.24
C ALA A 596 -3.80 -15.50 9.84
N ARG A 597 -4.04 -14.21 9.61
CA ARG A 597 -3.79 -13.54 8.35
C ARG A 597 -2.72 -12.47 8.51
N TYR A 598 -1.57 -12.67 7.90
CA TYR A 598 -0.56 -11.64 7.74
C TYR A 598 -0.99 -10.67 6.64
N GLU A 599 -1.08 -9.38 6.98
CA GLU A 599 -1.58 -8.35 6.06
C GLU A 599 -0.56 -7.90 5.00
N GLY A 600 0.68 -8.41 5.07
CA GLY A 600 1.78 -7.95 4.23
C GLY A 600 2.62 -6.87 4.91
N ASP A 601 3.79 -6.59 4.35
CA ASP A 601 4.57 -5.39 4.63
C ASP A 601 5.24 -4.86 3.36
N ALA A 602 6.18 -3.93 3.51
CA ALA A 602 6.89 -3.33 2.39
C ALA A 602 7.73 -4.34 1.58
N ARG A 603 8.00 -5.57 2.05
CA ARG A 603 8.81 -6.59 1.35
C ARG A 603 8.07 -7.90 1.09
N TYR A 604 7.10 -8.24 1.93
CA TYR A 604 6.43 -9.53 1.93
C TYR A 604 4.95 -9.42 1.62
N ALA A 605 4.46 -10.33 0.79
CA ALA A 605 3.06 -10.42 0.41
C ALA A 605 2.18 -10.85 1.59
N ALA A 606 0.91 -10.46 1.56
CA ALA A 606 -0.09 -10.97 2.49
C ALA A 606 -0.27 -12.48 2.33
N ASN A 607 -0.53 -13.19 3.43
CA ASN A 607 -0.82 -14.63 3.43
C ASN A 607 -1.74 -14.97 4.61
N ALA A 608 -2.39 -16.14 4.56
CA ALA A 608 -3.25 -16.62 5.64
C ALA A 608 -3.07 -18.11 5.88
N VAL A 609 -3.27 -18.52 7.13
CA VAL A 609 -3.22 -19.92 7.57
C VAL A 609 -4.35 -20.21 8.56
N SER A 610 -4.77 -21.47 8.61
CA SER A 610 -5.88 -21.94 9.44
C SER A 610 -5.49 -23.18 10.24
N SER A 611 -5.96 -23.28 11.49
CA SER A 611 -5.65 -24.39 12.42
C SER A 611 -6.26 -25.74 12.03
N GLY A 612 -7.14 -25.79 11.04
CA GLY A 612 -8.12 -26.89 10.93
C GLY A 612 -9.17 -26.82 12.04
N TYR A 613 -9.90 -27.91 12.25
CA TYR A 613 -11.00 -27.93 13.22
C TYR A 613 -10.55 -28.21 14.65
N VAL A 614 -10.99 -27.33 15.55
CA VAL A 614 -10.95 -27.52 17.00
C VAL A 614 -12.37 -27.77 17.48
N PHE A 615 -12.62 -28.94 18.07
CA PHE A 615 -13.92 -29.30 18.62
C PHE A 615 -14.00 -28.93 20.09
N VAL A 616 -14.96 -28.10 20.45
CA VAL A 616 -15.23 -27.71 21.82
C VAL A 616 -16.44 -28.49 22.33
N PHE A 617 -16.32 -29.10 23.51
CA PHE A 617 -17.41 -29.86 24.14
C PHE A 617 -17.69 -29.33 25.55
N ARG A 618 -18.90 -29.54 26.05
CA ARG A 618 -19.27 -29.21 27.43
C ARG A 618 -19.43 -30.51 28.22
N PRO A 619 -18.62 -30.74 29.26
CA PRO A 619 -18.89 -31.81 30.19
C PRO A 619 -20.23 -31.62 30.94
N PRO A 620 -20.84 -32.71 31.46
CA PRO A 620 -21.96 -32.66 32.41
C PRO A 620 -21.71 -31.65 33.53
N THR A 621 -22.62 -30.72 33.77
CA THR A 621 -22.41 -29.64 34.77
C THR A 621 -22.48 -30.18 36.21
N ALA A 622 -23.14 -31.33 36.45
CA ALA A 622 -23.28 -31.91 37.79
C ALA A 622 -22.05 -32.71 38.26
N LEU A 623 -21.24 -33.28 37.37
CA LEU A 623 -20.04 -34.03 37.79
C LEU A 623 -18.94 -33.13 38.36
N LEU A 624 -18.98 -31.82 38.08
CA LEU A 624 -18.10 -30.83 38.72
C LEU A 624 -18.33 -30.66 40.24
N GLN A 625 -19.46 -31.11 40.80
CA GLN A 625 -19.73 -30.97 42.24
C GLN A 625 -19.70 -32.30 43.02
N PHE A 626 -19.90 -33.45 42.36
CA PHE A 626 -19.69 -34.77 42.99
C PHE A 626 -18.22 -35.01 43.39
N ASP A 627 -17.28 -34.36 42.71
CA ASP A 627 -15.82 -34.40 42.98
C ASP A 627 -15.40 -33.81 44.35
N GLN A 628 -16.35 -33.36 45.18
CA GLN A 628 -16.10 -32.98 46.58
C GLN A 628 -16.87 -33.83 47.60
N SER A 629 -17.46 -34.95 47.18
CA SER A 629 -18.07 -35.91 48.10
C SER A 629 -16.97 -36.56 48.94
N ALA A 630 -16.86 -36.12 50.19
CA ALA A 630 -15.95 -36.73 51.13
C ALA A 630 -16.23 -38.23 51.30
N PRO A 631 -15.22 -39.11 51.19
CA PRO A 631 -15.36 -40.52 51.52
C PRO A 631 -16.03 -40.69 52.89
N VAL A 632 -17.03 -41.57 52.97
CA VAL A 632 -17.67 -41.93 54.24
C VAL A 632 -17.22 -43.34 54.64
N ARG A 633 -16.74 -43.46 55.87
CA ARG A 633 -16.40 -44.76 56.47
C ARG A 633 -17.30 -45.06 57.65
N HIS A 634 -17.47 -46.35 57.89
CA HIS A 634 -18.24 -46.94 58.95
C HIS A 634 -17.32 -47.82 59.80
N ASP A 635 -17.22 -47.50 61.08
CA ASP A 635 -16.57 -48.34 62.08
C ASP A 635 -17.46 -49.54 62.41
N LEU A 636 -17.01 -50.74 62.06
CA LEU A 636 -17.78 -51.98 62.15
C LEU A 636 -18.03 -52.43 63.60
N ILE A 637 -17.38 -51.80 64.58
CA ILE A 637 -17.50 -52.13 66.01
C ILE A 637 -18.46 -51.16 66.71
N SER A 638 -18.34 -49.87 66.43
CA SER A 638 -19.12 -48.79 67.06
C SER A 638 -20.32 -48.32 66.24
N ASP A 639 -20.43 -48.74 64.98
CA ASP A 639 -21.42 -48.29 63.98
C ASP A 639 -21.38 -46.78 63.72
N ALA A 640 -20.30 -46.11 64.15
CA ALA A 640 -20.07 -44.70 63.92
C ALA A 640 -19.62 -44.46 62.48
N ARG A 641 -20.12 -43.39 61.88
CA ARG A 641 -19.76 -42.97 60.53
C ARG A 641 -18.99 -41.66 60.56
N GLU A 642 -17.94 -41.60 59.75
CA GLU A 642 -17.08 -40.44 59.62
C GLU A 642 -16.91 -40.11 58.14
N TRP A 643 -16.86 -38.82 57.81
CA TRP A 643 -16.56 -38.31 56.49
C TRP A 643 -15.14 -37.74 56.46
N LEU A 644 -14.43 -37.84 55.35
CA LEU A 644 -13.08 -37.28 55.21
C LEU A 644 -13.15 -35.82 54.75
N ASP A 645 -12.84 -34.88 55.64
CA ASP A 645 -12.66 -33.47 55.25
C ASP A 645 -11.42 -33.33 54.39
N LEU A 646 -11.62 -33.08 53.10
CA LEU A 646 -10.56 -32.94 52.10
C LEU A 646 -9.70 -31.69 52.34
N GLY A 647 -10.24 -30.65 52.98
CA GLY A 647 -9.53 -29.41 53.29
C GLY A 647 -8.53 -29.55 54.44
N SER A 648 -8.89 -30.33 55.46
CA SER A 648 -8.03 -30.60 56.63
C SER A 648 -7.34 -31.97 56.60
N ASN A 649 -7.73 -32.85 55.67
CA ASN A 649 -7.34 -34.25 55.57
C ASN A 649 -7.56 -35.03 56.89
N GLN A 650 -8.68 -34.75 57.56
CA GLN A 650 -9.09 -35.36 58.83
C GLN A 650 -10.44 -36.06 58.67
N TRP A 651 -10.61 -37.21 59.33
CA TRP A 651 -11.91 -37.84 59.44
C TRP A 651 -12.76 -37.10 60.48
N MET A 652 -13.90 -36.62 60.06
CA MET A 652 -14.86 -35.89 60.87
C MET A 652 -16.08 -36.77 61.16
N PRO A 653 -16.55 -36.83 62.42
CA PRO A 653 -17.76 -37.57 62.73
C PRO A 653 -18.96 -36.95 62.01
N LEU A 654 -19.75 -37.77 61.32
CA LEU A 654 -20.99 -37.32 60.68
C LEU A 654 -22.05 -36.87 61.70
N GLY A 655 -21.90 -37.21 63.00
CA GLY A 655 -22.84 -36.83 64.06
C GLY A 655 -24.25 -37.44 63.92
N MET A 656 -24.43 -38.27 62.89
CA MET A 656 -25.60 -39.05 62.58
C MET A 656 -25.67 -40.21 63.60
N GLY A 657 -26.76 -40.35 64.36
CA GLY A 657 -26.99 -41.51 65.24
C GLY A 657 -27.07 -42.86 64.48
N VAL A 658 -27.64 -43.91 65.07
CA VAL A 658 -27.77 -45.22 64.39
C VAL A 658 -28.78 -45.14 63.22
N PHE A 659 -28.39 -45.61 62.03
CA PHE A 659 -29.18 -45.69 60.78
C PHE A 659 -29.01 -47.05 60.11
N ASP A 660 -29.90 -47.42 59.18
CA ASP A 660 -29.83 -48.72 58.49
C ASP A 660 -28.82 -48.71 57.33
N ALA A 661 -28.62 -47.56 56.66
CA ALA A 661 -27.60 -47.36 55.63
C ALA A 661 -27.37 -45.86 55.33
N TYR A 662 -26.13 -45.47 55.05
CA TYR A 662 -25.81 -44.25 54.29
C TYR A 662 -25.92 -44.57 52.79
N ILE A 663 -26.46 -43.65 51.99
CA ILE A 663 -26.68 -43.87 50.55
C ILE A 663 -25.78 -42.97 49.71
N ASP A 664 -25.84 -41.65 49.93
CA ASP A 664 -24.94 -40.70 49.26
C ASP A 664 -25.09 -39.28 49.85
N ALA A 665 -24.38 -38.28 49.31
CA ALA A 665 -24.61 -36.87 49.57
C ALA A 665 -24.52 -36.01 48.30
N ASP A 666 -25.19 -34.85 48.31
CA ASP A 666 -25.15 -33.91 47.18
C ASP A 666 -23.83 -33.11 47.13
N ARG A 667 -23.23 -32.82 48.30
CA ARG A 667 -21.96 -32.12 48.54
C ARG A 667 -21.64 -32.18 50.04
N PHE A 668 -20.45 -32.64 50.46
CA PHE A 668 -19.98 -32.50 51.86
C PHE A 668 -18.71 -31.66 51.88
N ASP A 669 -18.86 -30.34 51.78
CA ASP A 669 -17.76 -29.38 51.97
C ASP A 669 -17.84 -28.65 53.33
N GLY A 670 -18.74 -29.11 54.21
CA GLY A 670 -18.92 -28.60 55.56
C GLY A 670 -19.80 -27.33 55.62
N LEU A 671 -20.49 -26.99 54.53
CA LEU A 671 -21.43 -25.88 54.49
C LEU A 671 -22.79 -26.28 55.07
N ALA A 672 -23.54 -25.31 55.59
CA ALA A 672 -24.88 -25.54 56.14
C ALA A 672 -25.93 -25.97 55.09
N THR A 673 -25.53 -26.06 53.82
CA THR A 673 -26.37 -26.45 52.69
C THR A 673 -26.40 -27.95 52.42
N ASP A 674 -25.35 -28.65 52.86
CA ASP A 674 -25.05 -30.04 52.54
C ASP A 674 -26.17 -30.98 53.00
N GLN A 675 -26.53 -31.93 52.13
CA GLN A 675 -27.54 -32.95 52.42
C GLN A 675 -27.00 -34.36 52.16
N ALA A 676 -27.08 -35.21 53.18
CA ALA A 676 -26.89 -36.65 53.05
C ALA A 676 -28.22 -37.36 52.82
N LEU A 677 -28.24 -38.38 51.97
CA LEU A 677 -29.34 -39.32 51.83
C LEU A 677 -29.06 -40.58 52.67
N VAL A 678 -29.97 -40.91 53.59
CA VAL A 678 -29.84 -42.06 54.50
C VAL A 678 -31.11 -42.91 54.53
N ARG A 679 -30.97 -44.19 54.90
CA ARG A 679 -32.08 -45.10 55.15
C ARG A 679 -32.24 -45.36 56.66
N LYS A 680 -33.46 -45.25 57.19
CA LYS A 680 -33.79 -45.55 58.59
C LYS A 680 -35.19 -46.12 58.77
N GLY A 681 -35.32 -47.23 59.48
CA GLY A 681 -36.59 -47.89 59.73
C GLY A 681 -37.31 -48.28 58.43
N GLY A 682 -36.57 -48.55 57.36
CA GLY A 682 -37.12 -48.86 56.04
C GLY A 682 -37.47 -47.66 55.14
N ASP A 683 -37.38 -46.42 55.62
CA ASP A 683 -37.62 -45.19 54.83
C ASP A 683 -36.33 -44.45 54.46
N TYR A 684 -36.42 -43.58 53.46
CA TYR A 684 -35.35 -42.66 53.04
C TYR A 684 -35.52 -41.26 53.65
N TYR A 685 -34.41 -40.64 54.05
CA TYR A 685 -34.36 -39.29 54.60
C TYR A 685 -33.22 -38.49 53.99
N THR A 686 -33.43 -37.19 53.75
CA THR A 686 -32.31 -36.25 53.65
C THR A 686 -31.93 -35.76 55.06
N VAL A 687 -30.63 -35.61 55.32
CA VAL A 687 -30.04 -35.19 56.59
C VAL A 687 -29.18 -33.98 56.30
N ASP A 688 -29.35 -32.89 57.05
CA ASP A 688 -28.52 -31.70 56.88
C ASP A 688 -27.10 -31.90 57.42
N ALA A 689 -26.19 -30.97 57.07
CA ALA A 689 -24.81 -30.90 57.57
C ALA A 689 -24.66 -30.98 59.11
N GLY A 690 -25.73 -30.68 59.87
CA GLY A 690 -25.77 -30.74 61.33
C GLY A 690 -26.24 -32.08 61.90
N GLY A 691 -26.47 -33.09 61.04
CA GLY A 691 -26.96 -34.41 61.42
C GLY A 691 -28.46 -34.47 61.73
N ARG A 692 -29.24 -33.42 61.40
CA ARG A 692 -30.69 -33.41 61.61
C ARG A 692 -31.40 -33.95 60.38
N MET A 693 -32.37 -34.85 60.59
CA MET A 693 -33.27 -35.30 59.52
C MET A 693 -34.03 -34.09 58.95
N ALA A 694 -33.65 -33.67 57.74
CA ALA A 694 -34.20 -32.52 57.06
C ALA A 694 -35.55 -32.85 56.38
N ARG A 695 -35.67 -34.03 55.74
CA ARG A 695 -36.89 -34.43 55.03
C ARG A 695 -37.05 -35.95 55.00
N ARG A 696 -38.24 -36.46 55.36
CA ARG A 696 -38.63 -37.87 55.09
C ARG A 696 -39.14 -37.98 53.65
N LEU A 697 -38.53 -38.86 52.86
CA LEU A 697 -38.79 -38.95 51.41
C LEU A 697 -39.93 -39.92 51.04
N SER A 698 -40.55 -40.61 52.00
CA SER A 698 -41.68 -41.52 51.73
C SER A 698 -42.89 -40.83 51.10
N GLY A 699 -43.05 -39.51 51.30
CA GLY A 699 -44.07 -38.72 50.59
C GLY A 699 -43.78 -38.48 49.10
N VAL A 700 -42.53 -38.64 48.67
CA VAL A 700 -42.08 -38.49 47.27
C VAL A 700 -41.92 -39.86 46.61
N LEU A 701 -41.20 -40.76 47.29
CA LEU A 701 -40.82 -42.07 46.74
C LEU A 701 -41.97 -43.09 46.85
N GLY A 702 -42.87 -42.95 47.82
CA GLY A 702 -43.83 -43.99 48.17
C GLY A 702 -43.09 -45.23 48.67
N ASN A 703 -43.40 -46.39 48.10
CA ASN A 703 -42.72 -47.66 48.42
C ASN A 703 -41.49 -47.93 47.53
N ARG A 704 -41.11 -47.00 46.65
CA ARG A 704 -40.03 -47.21 45.68
C ARG A 704 -38.65 -47.19 46.35
N GLU A 705 -37.77 -48.03 45.85
CA GLU A 705 -36.37 -48.13 46.25
C GLU A 705 -35.50 -47.33 45.30
N ILE A 706 -34.52 -46.60 45.84
CA ILE A 706 -33.52 -45.88 45.04
C ILE A 706 -32.50 -46.91 44.54
N LEU A 707 -32.30 -46.95 43.23
CA LEU A 707 -31.33 -47.83 42.58
C LEU A 707 -30.03 -47.10 42.33
N ASP A 708 -30.13 -45.86 41.87
CA ASP A 708 -28.98 -45.02 41.63
C ASP A 708 -29.32 -43.54 41.72
N LEU A 709 -28.30 -42.73 42.03
CA LEU A 709 -28.37 -41.28 41.83
C LEU A 709 -27.86 -40.95 40.43
N ILE A 710 -28.46 -40.01 39.73
CA ILE A 710 -28.10 -39.70 38.33
C ILE A 710 -28.22 -38.19 38.10
N GLN A 711 -27.74 -37.70 36.96
CA GLN A 711 -28.04 -36.35 36.50
C GLN A 711 -28.64 -36.43 35.10
N VAL A 712 -29.94 -36.20 34.94
CA VAL A 712 -30.63 -36.29 33.63
C VAL A 712 -31.11 -34.94 33.09
N ASP A 713 -31.18 -33.89 33.90
CA ASP A 713 -31.65 -32.57 33.46
C ASP A 713 -30.56 -31.49 33.40
N GLY A 714 -29.41 -31.74 34.02
CA GLY A 714 -28.24 -30.88 33.98
C GLY A 714 -28.27 -29.76 35.03
N ASP A 715 -29.13 -29.86 36.04
CA ASP A 715 -29.09 -28.98 37.21
C ASP A 715 -27.90 -29.31 38.15
N VAL A 716 -27.87 -28.67 39.32
CA VAL A 716 -26.79 -28.88 40.30
C VAL A 716 -27.17 -29.91 41.37
N GLU A 717 -28.42 -30.39 41.36
CA GLU A 717 -28.96 -31.32 42.32
C GLU A 717 -28.91 -32.75 41.75
N ALA A 718 -28.76 -33.75 42.62
CA ALA A 718 -28.79 -35.13 42.14
C ALA A 718 -30.23 -35.63 41.97
N ASP A 719 -30.48 -36.33 40.86
CA ASP A 719 -31.71 -37.05 40.59
C ASP A 719 -31.62 -38.49 41.10
N ALA A 720 -32.73 -39.23 41.07
CA ALA A 720 -32.72 -40.65 41.37
C ALA A 720 -33.43 -41.50 40.32
N LEU A 721 -32.79 -42.61 39.95
CA LEU A 721 -33.46 -43.76 39.35
C LEU A 721 -34.06 -44.60 40.48
N VAL A 722 -35.37 -44.82 40.42
CA VAL A 722 -36.10 -45.56 41.45
C VAL A 722 -36.89 -46.73 40.87
N ARG A 723 -37.15 -47.75 41.69
CA ARG A 723 -37.95 -48.90 41.32
C ARG A 723 -38.98 -49.27 42.37
N ASP A 724 -40.21 -49.53 41.92
CA ASP A 724 -41.28 -50.01 42.80
C ASP A 724 -41.11 -51.52 43.08
N PRO A 725 -41.01 -51.97 44.35
CA PRO A 725 -40.76 -53.37 44.67
C PRO A 725 -41.96 -54.29 44.40
N GLY A 726 -43.18 -53.75 44.31
CA GLY A 726 -44.39 -54.51 44.02
C GLY A 726 -44.63 -54.68 42.52
N THR A 727 -44.57 -53.57 41.77
CA THR A 727 -44.84 -53.54 40.32
C THR A 727 -43.58 -53.72 39.46
N ARG A 728 -42.39 -53.60 40.05
CA ARG A 728 -41.07 -53.64 39.38
C ARG A 728 -40.83 -52.50 38.38
N ALA A 729 -41.72 -51.50 38.30
CA ALA A 729 -41.63 -50.37 37.38
C ALA A 729 -40.55 -49.37 37.79
N TYR A 730 -39.88 -48.77 36.80
CA TYR A 730 -38.83 -47.77 36.97
C TYR A 730 -39.38 -46.34 36.81
N ALA A 731 -38.79 -45.38 37.51
CA ALA A 731 -39.07 -43.96 37.34
C ALA A 731 -37.83 -43.12 37.64
N ILE A 732 -37.80 -41.90 37.10
CA ILE A 732 -36.83 -40.86 37.46
C ILE A 732 -37.47 -39.87 38.42
N VAL A 733 -36.73 -39.47 39.45
CA VAL A 733 -37.12 -38.46 40.44
C VAL A 733 -36.13 -37.30 40.38
N GLN A 734 -36.56 -36.17 39.81
CA GLN A 734 -35.71 -34.99 39.56
C GLN A 734 -35.76 -33.94 40.68
N CYS A 735 -35.97 -34.38 41.92
CA CYS A 735 -36.34 -33.47 43.02
C CYS A 735 -35.91 -33.99 44.39
N LEU A 736 -34.90 -34.86 44.42
CA LEU A 736 -34.53 -35.61 45.61
C LEU A 736 -34.02 -34.69 46.72
N PHE A 737 -33.20 -33.69 46.36
CA PHE A 737 -32.54 -32.75 47.26
C PHE A 737 -33.17 -31.34 47.29
N GLN A 738 -34.16 -31.06 46.44
CA GLN A 738 -34.84 -29.75 46.40
C GLN A 738 -35.67 -29.49 47.68
N ARG A 739 -35.62 -28.25 48.20
CA ARG A 739 -36.24 -27.87 49.49
C ARG A 739 -37.73 -27.52 49.40
N ASP A 740 -38.21 -26.98 48.27
CA ASP A 740 -39.49 -26.23 48.26
C ASP A 740 -40.60 -26.75 47.31
N ARG A 741 -40.37 -27.78 46.47
CA ARG A 741 -41.39 -28.60 45.75
C ARG A 741 -40.72 -29.67 44.88
N CYS A 742 -41.48 -30.65 44.39
CA CYS A 742 -41.01 -31.64 43.42
C CYS A 742 -41.49 -31.29 42.01
N GLU A 743 -40.58 -31.17 41.04
CA GLU A 743 -40.91 -30.79 39.67
C GLU A 743 -41.48 -31.95 38.84
N ALA A 744 -40.89 -33.16 38.93
CA ALA A 744 -41.42 -34.35 38.26
C ALA A 744 -40.99 -35.68 38.90
N ILE A 745 -41.92 -36.65 38.90
CA ILE A 745 -41.59 -38.08 38.93
C ILE A 745 -41.99 -38.61 37.57
N THR A 746 -41.02 -39.00 36.76
CA THR A 746 -41.23 -39.42 35.37
C THR A 746 -41.18 -40.94 35.29
N PRO A 747 -42.32 -41.64 35.06
CA PRO A 747 -42.31 -43.08 34.83
C PRO A 747 -41.49 -43.39 33.57
N LEU A 748 -40.62 -44.39 33.65
CA LEU A 748 -39.89 -44.89 32.49
C LEU A 748 -40.68 -46.02 31.83
N ASP A 749 -40.97 -45.88 30.53
CA ASP A 749 -41.60 -46.93 29.73
C ASP A 749 -40.56 -47.99 29.34
N VAL A 750 -40.12 -48.76 30.33
CA VAL A 750 -39.13 -49.84 30.21
C VAL A 750 -39.79 -51.12 30.69
N ASN A 751 -39.53 -52.23 30.00
CA ASN A 751 -40.02 -53.54 30.41
C ASN A 751 -39.59 -53.83 31.87
N PRO A 752 -40.53 -54.00 32.84
CA PRO A 752 -40.22 -54.21 34.25
C PRO A 752 -39.40 -55.47 34.56
N GLU A 753 -39.34 -56.40 33.60
CA GLU A 753 -38.52 -57.61 33.68
C GLU A 753 -37.03 -57.36 33.38
N LEU A 754 -36.67 -56.21 32.80
CA LEU A 754 -35.26 -55.83 32.65
C LEU A 754 -34.68 -55.42 34.00
N GLU A 755 -33.39 -55.72 34.19
CA GLU A 755 -32.61 -55.32 35.35
C GLU A 755 -31.74 -54.12 34.98
N TRP A 756 -31.81 -53.07 35.79
CA TRP A 756 -30.85 -51.97 35.72
C TRP A 756 -29.44 -52.47 36.04
N ARG A 757 -28.45 -52.01 35.27
CA ARG A 757 -27.05 -52.45 35.37
C ARG A 757 -26.02 -51.35 35.58
N GLY A 758 -26.32 -50.11 35.21
CA GLY A 758 -25.39 -48.99 35.32
C GLY A 758 -25.93 -47.71 34.67
N SER A 759 -25.17 -46.62 34.81
CA SER A 759 -25.54 -45.30 34.29
C SER A 759 -24.28 -44.47 33.97
N GLY A 760 -24.24 -43.76 32.85
CA GLY A 760 -23.09 -42.93 32.42
C GLY A 760 -23.44 -42.08 31.19
N ASP A 761 -22.61 -41.12 30.81
CA ASP A 761 -22.84 -40.26 29.62
C ASP A 761 -22.22 -40.90 28.36
N PHE A 762 -22.98 -41.76 27.66
CA PHE A 762 -22.46 -42.50 26.50
C PHE A 762 -22.53 -41.69 25.21
N ASP A 763 -23.35 -40.63 25.13
CA ASP A 763 -23.50 -39.78 23.94
C ASP A 763 -22.85 -38.40 24.04
N GLY A 764 -22.22 -38.10 25.18
CA GLY A 764 -21.36 -36.94 25.44
C GLY A 764 -22.15 -35.64 25.49
N ASP A 765 -23.45 -35.71 25.81
CA ASP A 765 -24.35 -34.57 25.82
C ASP A 765 -24.44 -33.87 27.18
N GLY A 766 -23.72 -34.39 28.18
CA GLY A 766 -23.71 -33.85 29.52
C GLY A 766 -24.74 -34.49 30.46
N ARG A 767 -25.47 -35.52 30.04
CA ARG A 767 -26.55 -36.14 30.80
C ARG A 767 -26.29 -37.64 31.01
N THR A 768 -26.85 -38.17 32.09
CA THR A 768 -26.69 -39.56 32.49
C THR A 768 -27.65 -40.46 31.72
N ASP A 769 -27.10 -41.36 30.91
CA ASP A 769 -27.83 -42.42 30.24
C ASP A 769 -27.97 -43.68 31.11
N LEU A 770 -28.89 -44.57 30.75
CA LEU A 770 -29.25 -45.73 31.60
C LEU A 770 -29.06 -47.06 30.88
N VAL A 771 -28.37 -48.01 31.53
CA VAL A 771 -28.15 -49.36 30.99
C VAL A 771 -29.08 -50.38 31.63
N PHE A 772 -29.87 -51.07 30.81
CA PHE A 772 -30.74 -52.17 31.22
C PHE A 772 -30.36 -53.48 30.53
N GLN A 773 -30.43 -54.59 31.25
CA GLN A 773 -30.10 -55.92 30.74
C GLN A 773 -31.25 -56.90 30.97
N GLN A 774 -31.45 -57.81 30.02
CA GLN A 774 -32.37 -58.92 30.20
C GLN A 774 -31.76 -59.97 31.15
N PRO A 775 -32.46 -60.38 32.23
CA PRO A 775 -31.92 -61.34 33.19
C PRO A 775 -31.46 -62.64 32.52
N GLY A 776 -30.24 -63.08 32.83
CA GLY A 776 -29.64 -64.31 32.26
C GLY A 776 -29.32 -64.26 30.77
N SER A 777 -29.36 -63.07 30.13
CA SER A 777 -29.07 -62.87 28.71
C SER A 777 -27.88 -61.94 28.50
N THR A 778 -27.23 -62.05 27.34
CA THR A 778 -26.21 -61.09 26.89
C THR A 778 -26.82 -59.85 26.23
N SER A 779 -28.14 -59.73 26.15
CA SER A 779 -28.80 -58.57 25.54
C SER A 779 -28.96 -57.42 26.54
N ALA A 780 -28.50 -56.23 26.15
CA ALA A 780 -28.71 -55.00 26.91
C ALA A 780 -29.11 -53.82 26.02
N THR A 781 -29.73 -52.84 26.64
CA THR A 781 -30.24 -51.62 26.02
C THR A 781 -29.77 -50.43 26.84
N ILE A 782 -29.11 -49.49 26.19
CA ILE A 782 -28.81 -48.16 26.73
C ILE A 782 -29.96 -47.24 26.32
N LEU A 783 -30.52 -46.51 27.26
CA LEU A 783 -31.45 -45.42 27.01
C LEU A 783 -30.66 -44.11 27.03
N LEU A 784 -30.65 -43.41 25.90
CA LEU A 784 -30.04 -42.08 25.81
C LEU A 784 -31.03 -41.07 26.39
N MET A 785 -30.67 -40.37 27.45
CA MET A 785 -31.58 -39.58 28.28
C MET A 785 -31.51 -38.08 27.97
N ASP A 786 -32.65 -37.41 27.99
CA ASP A 786 -32.77 -35.95 27.87
C ASP A 786 -33.92 -35.48 28.75
N ASP A 787 -33.60 -34.65 29.75
CA ASP A 787 -34.55 -34.04 30.69
C ASP A 787 -35.53 -35.05 31.32
N GLY A 788 -34.96 -36.11 31.91
CA GLY A 788 -35.70 -37.19 32.57
C GLY A 788 -36.46 -38.16 31.66
N LYS A 789 -36.29 -38.06 30.34
CA LYS A 789 -36.95 -38.94 29.36
C LYS A 789 -35.96 -39.59 28.39
N PRO A 790 -36.22 -40.82 27.91
CA PRO A 790 -35.42 -41.39 26.83
C PRO A 790 -35.65 -40.63 25.50
N ARG A 791 -34.57 -40.07 24.94
CA ARG A 791 -34.52 -39.49 23.58
C ARG A 791 -34.28 -40.55 22.51
N GLY A 792 -33.61 -41.63 22.88
CA GLY A 792 -33.29 -42.75 22.00
C GLY A 792 -32.85 -43.99 22.79
N SER A 793 -32.57 -45.06 22.08
CA SER A 793 -32.00 -46.26 22.69
C SER A 793 -31.03 -46.98 21.76
N VAL A 794 -30.05 -47.65 22.36
CA VAL A 794 -29.00 -48.38 21.69
C VAL A 794 -28.99 -49.79 22.25
N ASN A 795 -29.17 -50.79 21.38
CA ASN A 795 -29.07 -52.19 21.77
C ASN A 795 -27.64 -52.66 21.59
N LEU A 796 -27.11 -53.36 22.60
CA LEU A 796 -25.78 -53.94 22.59
C LEU A 796 -25.84 -55.39 23.08
N ARG A 797 -24.77 -56.12 22.77
CA ARG A 797 -24.58 -57.48 23.24
C ARG A 797 -23.41 -57.49 24.22
N MET A 798 -23.72 -57.71 25.50
CA MET A 798 -22.75 -57.86 26.57
C MET A 798 -21.93 -59.16 26.41
N PRO A 799 -20.67 -59.18 26.88
CA PRO A 799 -19.87 -60.40 26.93
C PRO A 799 -20.54 -61.50 27.77
N ASP A 800 -20.38 -62.76 27.37
CA ASP A 800 -20.91 -63.93 28.10
C ASP A 800 -20.04 -64.22 29.34
N LEU A 801 -20.27 -63.47 30.42
CA LEU A 801 -19.53 -63.56 31.68
C LEU A 801 -20.44 -64.01 32.83
N PRO A 802 -20.10 -65.10 33.55
CA PRO A 802 -20.83 -65.49 34.74
C PRO A 802 -20.50 -64.50 35.87
N HIS A 803 -21.47 -63.67 36.25
CA HIS A 803 -21.42 -62.72 37.39
C HIS A 803 -20.63 -61.40 37.20
N GLY A 804 -20.59 -60.83 35.99
CA GLY A 804 -19.91 -59.54 35.77
C GLY A 804 -20.61 -58.35 36.43
N GLN A 805 -19.93 -57.72 37.40
CA GLN A 805 -20.23 -56.35 37.82
C GLN A 805 -19.97 -55.40 36.65
N ILE A 806 -20.87 -54.42 36.49
CA ILE A 806 -20.79 -53.40 35.44
C ILE A 806 -20.42 -52.08 36.11
N ALA A 807 -19.45 -51.38 35.54
CA ALA A 807 -19.19 -49.98 35.85
C ALA A 807 -19.15 -49.16 34.56
N THR A 808 -19.26 -47.87 34.74
CA THR A 808 -19.29 -46.86 33.68
C THR A 808 -18.25 -45.80 34.01
N ALA A 809 -17.36 -45.50 33.07
CA ALA A 809 -16.42 -44.39 33.18
C ALA A 809 -15.68 -44.15 31.86
N ASP A 810 -15.29 -42.91 31.58
CA ASP A 810 -14.38 -42.53 30.48
C ASP A 810 -12.94 -43.07 30.73
N VAL A 811 -12.63 -44.25 30.18
CA VAL A 811 -11.33 -44.90 30.40
C VAL A 811 -10.26 -44.46 29.42
N ASP A 812 -10.63 -43.83 28.30
CA ASP A 812 -9.70 -43.42 27.26
C ASP A 812 -9.46 -41.90 27.20
N GLY A 813 -10.29 -41.14 27.91
CA GLY A 813 -10.22 -39.69 28.07
C GLY A 813 -10.80 -38.94 26.88
N ASP A 814 -11.71 -39.55 26.11
CA ASP A 814 -12.31 -38.95 24.92
C ASP A 814 -13.59 -38.15 25.19
N GLY A 815 -14.04 -38.14 26.45
CA GLY A 815 -15.19 -37.38 26.95
C GLY A 815 -16.51 -38.14 26.87
N PHE A 816 -16.50 -39.43 26.57
CA PHE A 816 -17.68 -40.31 26.63
C PHE A 816 -17.45 -41.37 27.71
N ASP A 817 -18.47 -41.68 28.53
CA ASP A 817 -18.36 -42.79 29.47
C ASP A 817 -18.36 -44.13 28.73
N ASP A 818 -17.45 -45.02 29.11
CA ASP A 818 -17.35 -46.36 28.56
C ASP A 818 -18.03 -47.40 29.45
N LEU A 819 -18.31 -48.59 28.92
CA LEU A 819 -18.95 -49.68 29.67
C LEU A 819 -17.95 -50.78 29.99
N LEU A 820 -17.79 -51.09 31.28
CA LEU A 820 -16.81 -52.06 31.76
C LEU A 820 -17.48 -53.29 32.39
N TRP A 821 -16.95 -54.48 32.12
CA TRP A 821 -17.34 -55.74 32.75
C TRP A 821 -16.13 -56.49 33.30
N THR A 822 -16.29 -57.15 34.45
CA THR A 822 -15.20 -57.93 35.06
C THR A 822 -15.57 -59.39 35.31
N ASP A 823 -14.62 -60.30 35.13
CA ASP A 823 -14.66 -61.67 35.66
C ASP A 823 -13.55 -61.84 36.71
N PRO A 824 -13.87 -61.69 38.01
CA PRO A 824 -12.93 -61.81 39.11
C PRO A 824 -12.29 -63.20 39.23
N ALA A 825 -13.03 -64.26 38.86
CA ALA A 825 -12.56 -65.64 38.94
C ALA A 825 -11.60 -65.97 37.78
N GLY A 826 -11.85 -65.40 36.60
CA GLY A 826 -11.03 -65.49 35.40
C GLY A 826 -9.93 -64.44 35.27
N ASN A 827 -9.84 -63.46 36.18
CA ASN A 827 -8.90 -62.33 36.15
C ASN A 827 -8.99 -61.51 34.83
N ARG A 828 -10.22 -61.25 34.35
CA ARG A 828 -10.52 -60.59 33.07
C ARG A 828 -11.32 -59.30 33.26
N ILE A 829 -11.03 -58.29 32.44
CA ILE A 829 -11.85 -57.08 32.27
C ILE A 829 -12.12 -56.85 30.77
N ASP A 830 -13.38 -56.58 30.42
CA ASP A 830 -13.82 -56.19 29.09
C ASP A 830 -14.29 -54.73 29.15
N VAL A 831 -13.97 -53.93 28.14
CA VAL A 831 -14.43 -52.55 28.01
C VAL A 831 -15.02 -52.34 26.62
N GLU A 832 -16.24 -51.84 26.55
CA GLU A 832 -16.82 -51.30 25.32
C GLU A 832 -16.65 -49.79 25.35
N LEU A 833 -15.86 -49.28 24.41
CA LEU A 833 -15.65 -47.85 24.25
C LEU A 833 -16.87 -47.22 23.57
N PHE A 834 -17.26 -46.01 23.97
CA PHE A 834 -18.41 -45.30 23.39
C PHE A 834 -18.02 -44.00 22.71
N GLN A 835 -18.73 -43.68 21.62
CA GLN A 835 -18.73 -42.35 21.02
C GLN A 835 -20.11 -42.06 20.47
N TYR A 836 -20.69 -40.92 20.85
CA TYR A 836 -22.00 -40.45 20.36
C TYR A 836 -23.13 -41.49 20.54
N GLY A 837 -23.15 -42.15 21.70
CA GLY A 837 -24.17 -43.13 22.08
C GLY A 837 -24.00 -44.46 21.38
N ARG A 838 -22.86 -44.72 20.74
CA ARG A 838 -22.60 -45.98 20.01
C ARG A 838 -21.27 -46.58 20.41
N PRO A 839 -21.16 -47.91 20.39
CA PRO A 839 -19.87 -48.57 20.55
C PRO A 839 -18.89 -48.13 19.46
N SER A 840 -17.73 -47.63 19.89
CA SER A 840 -16.62 -47.17 19.05
C SER A 840 -15.47 -48.18 19.01
N GLY A 841 -15.35 -49.03 20.03
CA GLY A 841 -14.31 -50.04 20.15
C GLY A 841 -14.58 -51.03 21.28
N HIS A 842 -13.80 -52.11 21.30
CA HIS A 842 -13.86 -53.13 22.34
C HIS A 842 -12.45 -53.50 22.78
N LEU A 843 -12.21 -53.54 24.09
CA LEU A 843 -10.94 -53.88 24.71
C LEU A 843 -11.12 -55.06 25.67
N GLN A 844 -10.13 -55.95 25.70
CA GLN A 844 -10.04 -57.02 26.69
C GLN A 844 -8.69 -56.94 27.39
N GLY A 845 -8.71 -57.07 28.72
CA GLY A 845 -7.52 -56.98 29.56
C GLY A 845 -7.57 -57.92 30.76
N SER A 846 -6.50 -57.87 31.56
CA SER A 846 -6.42 -58.56 32.85
C SER A 846 -6.60 -57.57 34.00
N LEU A 847 -7.38 -57.94 35.01
CA LEU A 847 -7.57 -57.15 36.25
C LEU A 847 -6.29 -56.97 37.06
N ARG A 848 -5.25 -57.78 36.78
CA ARG A 848 -3.95 -57.78 37.48
C ARG A 848 -4.03 -57.98 39.01
N ALA A 849 -5.19 -58.41 39.53
CA ALA A 849 -5.46 -58.67 40.94
C ALA A 849 -6.45 -59.85 41.09
N THR A 850 -5.93 -61.08 41.11
CA THR A 850 -6.75 -62.30 41.20
C THR A 850 -7.51 -62.36 42.53
N GLY A 851 -8.83 -62.61 42.49
CA GLY A 851 -9.67 -62.64 43.70
C GLY A 851 -10.23 -61.29 44.13
N TRP A 852 -10.02 -60.24 43.34
CA TRP A 852 -10.59 -58.91 43.50
C TRP A 852 -11.68 -58.64 42.47
N SER A 853 -12.72 -57.92 42.84
CA SER A 853 -13.87 -57.56 42.00
C SER A 853 -14.07 -56.05 41.94
N LEU A 854 -14.72 -55.56 40.89
CA LEU A 854 -14.97 -54.13 40.70
C LEU A 854 -16.02 -53.63 41.70
N ALA A 855 -15.60 -52.75 42.61
CA ALA A 855 -16.48 -52.13 43.60
C ALA A 855 -17.11 -50.80 43.09
N GLY A 856 -16.44 -50.11 42.16
CA GLY A 856 -16.91 -48.87 41.55
C GLY A 856 -15.90 -48.29 40.56
N ALA A 857 -16.29 -47.21 39.88
CA ALA A 857 -15.41 -46.39 39.05
C ALA A 857 -15.62 -44.93 39.44
N VAL A 858 -14.54 -44.16 39.47
CA VAL A 858 -14.54 -42.72 39.80
C VAL A 858 -13.82 -41.96 38.69
N HIS A 859 -14.22 -40.73 38.43
CA HIS A 859 -13.41 -39.82 37.61
C HIS A 859 -12.50 -39.02 38.54
N THR A 860 -11.24 -38.80 38.16
CA THR A 860 -10.32 -38.00 38.99
C THR A 860 -9.87 -36.73 38.30
N ALA A 861 -10.41 -35.60 38.73
CA ALA A 861 -9.87 -34.28 38.39
C ALA A 861 -8.76 -33.90 39.38
N LYS A 862 -7.58 -33.50 38.89
CA LYS A 862 -6.58 -32.88 39.80
C LYS A 862 -6.93 -31.42 40.02
N SER A 863 -6.81 -30.97 41.26
CA SER A 863 -6.97 -29.54 41.62
C SER A 863 -6.14 -28.65 40.70
N GLY A 864 -6.81 -27.74 39.97
CA GLY A 864 -6.20 -26.79 39.04
C GLY A 864 -5.94 -27.30 37.62
N MET A 865 -6.35 -28.51 37.26
CA MET A 865 -6.36 -28.98 35.87
C MET A 865 -7.78 -28.87 35.27
N THR A 866 -7.85 -28.55 33.97
CA THR A 866 -9.09 -28.38 33.20
C THR A 866 -9.40 -29.62 32.34
N ASP A 867 -8.75 -30.76 32.60
CA ASP A 867 -9.06 -32.02 31.94
C ASP A 867 -10.20 -32.73 32.66
N TYR A 868 -11.18 -33.21 31.89
CA TYR A 868 -12.13 -34.20 32.38
C TYR A 868 -11.29 -35.44 32.71
N GLY A 869 -11.22 -35.77 33.99
CA GLY A 869 -10.27 -36.73 34.54
C GLY A 869 -10.34 -38.09 33.88
N ARG A 870 -9.20 -38.79 33.78
CA ARG A 870 -9.20 -40.22 33.44
C ARG A 870 -9.94 -40.98 34.54
N ALA A 871 -10.69 -42.02 34.15
CA ALA A 871 -11.27 -42.96 35.11
C ALA A 871 -10.21 -43.57 36.03
N GLU A 872 -10.60 -43.83 37.27
CA GLU A 872 -9.92 -44.75 38.18
C GLU A 872 -10.92 -45.81 38.66
N LEU A 873 -10.45 -47.05 38.86
CA LEU A 873 -11.33 -48.16 39.23
C LEU A 873 -11.07 -48.58 40.68
N LEU A 874 -12.13 -48.68 41.48
CA LEU A 874 -12.08 -49.21 42.84
C LEU A 874 -12.32 -50.73 42.79
N LEU A 875 -11.41 -51.49 43.38
CA LEU A 875 -11.46 -52.94 43.49
C LEU A 875 -11.59 -53.37 44.95
N GLY A 876 -12.48 -54.31 45.23
CA GLY A 876 -12.66 -54.90 46.57
C GLY A 876 -12.42 -56.41 46.57
N ASN A 877 -12.11 -56.99 47.73
CA ASN A 877 -11.98 -58.44 47.89
C ASN A 877 -12.93 -58.99 48.98
N ALA A 878 -12.98 -60.33 49.09
CA ALA A 878 -13.86 -61.01 50.05
C ALA A 878 -13.47 -60.80 51.53
N THR A 879 -12.26 -60.26 51.81
CA THR A 879 -11.79 -59.93 53.16
C THR A 879 -12.07 -58.49 53.57
N GLY A 880 -12.67 -57.68 52.68
CA GLY A 880 -13.01 -56.28 52.93
C GLY A 880 -11.88 -55.29 52.60
N ASP A 881 -10.79 -55.74 51.98
CA ASP A 881 -9.73 -54.83 51.52
C ASP A 881 -10.17 -54.11 50.23
N ALA A 882 -9.63 -52.90 50.03
CA ALA A 882 -9.89 -52.08 48.85
C ALA A 882 -8.59 -51.58 48.18
N MET A 883 -8.56 -51.56 46.86
CA MET A 883 -7.49 -51.04 46.01
C MET A 883 -8.07 -50.08 44.98
N VAL A 884 -7.31 -49.07 44.57
CA VAL A 884 -7.64 -48.27 43.38
C VAL A 884 -6.63 -48.51 42.27
N TRP A 885 -7.15 -48.62 41.06
CA TRP A 885 -6.40 -48.66 39.82
C TRP A 885 -6.39 -47.26 39.21
N THR A 886 -5.28 -46.55 39.42
CA THR A 886 -5.10 -45.13 39.04
C THR A 886 -4.47 -44.99 37.65
N GLY A 887 -4.69 -43.84 37.03
CA GLY A 887 -4.04 -43.44 35.78
C GLY A 887 -4.37 -44.36 34.61
N LEU A 888 -5.65 -44.70 34.46
CA LEU A 888 -6.10 -45.59 33.40
C LEU A 888 -5.93 -44.97 32.01
N GLY A 889 -5.52 -45.80 31.06
CA GLY A 889 -5.45 -45.41 29.67
C GLY A 889 -5.20 -46.61 28.75
N ILE A 890 -5.44 -46.40 27.46
CA ILE A 890 -5.23 -47.42 26.43
C ILE A 890 -3.77 -47.38 25.96
N GLY A 891 -2.98 -48.40 26.34
CA GLY A 891 -1.61 -48.59 25.88
C GLY A 891 -1.45 -49.92 25.13
N SER A 892 -1.03 -49.89 23.86
CA SER A 892 -0.81 -51.10 23.04
C SER A 892 -2.01 -52.08 23.03
N GLY A 893 -3.24 -51.55 23.01
CA GLY A 893 -4.48 -52.32 22.99
C GLY A 893 -4.87 -52.97 24.32
N ASN A 894 -4.24 -52.59 25.44
CA ASN A 894 -4.58 -53.06 26.78
C ASN A 894 -4.80 -51.87 27.73
N LEU A 895 -5.63 -52.09 28.77
CA LEU A 895 -5.71 -51.17 29.90
C LEU A 895 -4.37 -51.11 30.65
N ALA A 896 -3.83 -49.91 30.79
CA ALA A 896 -2.62 -49.62 31.56
C ALA A 896 -2.99 -48.74 32.76
N GLY A 897 -2.23 -48.84 33.85
CA GLY A 897 -2.39 -48.01 35.05
C GLY A 897 -1.62 -48.59 36.23
N SER A 898 -1.70 -47.94 37.39
CA SER A 898 -1.01 -48.35 38.61
C SER A 898 -2.01 -48.81 39.68
N LEU A 899 -1.77 -49.98 40.25
CA LEU A 899 -2.56 -50.50 41.38
C LEU A 899 -1.98 -49.96 42.69
N GLN A 900 -2.83 -49.34 43.50
CA GLN A 900 -2.50 -48.84 44.83
C GLN A 900 -3.46 -49.42 45.87
N LEU A 901 -2.92 -50.04 46.92
CA LEU A 901 -3.70 -50.49 48.07
C LEU A 901 -4.14 -49.29 48.91
N LEU A 902 -5.45 -49.17 49.16
CA LEU A 902 -6.02 -48.06 49.93
C LEU A 902 -6.17 -48.40 51.42
N TYR A 903 -6.62 -49.62 51.75
CA TYR A 903 -6.95 -50.01 53.13
C TYR A 903 -6.58 -51.47 53.44
N GLY A 904 -6.23 -51.73 54.71
CA GLY A 904 -5.94 -53.07 55.25
C GLY A 904 -6.30 -53.20 56.74
N ASN A 905 -7.26 -52.40 57.23
CA ASN A 905 -7.75 -52.43 58.61
C ASN A 905 -9.14 -53.09 58.65
N VAL A 906 -9.24 -54.24 59.30
CA VAL A 906 -10.44 -55.11 59.33
C VAL A 906 -11.61 -54.55 60.14
N ASP A 907 -11.40 -53.48 60.91
CA ASP A 907 -12.44 -52.89 61.78
C ASP A 907 -13.23 -51.76 61.10
N LEU A 908 -12.87 -51.35 59.88
CA LEU A 908 -13.49 -50.24 59.15
C LEU A 908 -14.00 -50.69 57.78
N ALA A 909 -15.23 -50.35 57.45
CA ALA A 909 -15.80 -50.50 56.11
C ALA A 909 -16.01 -49.13 55.46
N LEU A 910 -15.58 -48.97 54.20
CA LEU A 910 -15.97 -47.81 53.41
C LEU A 910 -17.44 -47.99 53.00
N GLU A 911 -18.28 -47.00 53.27
CA GLU A 911 -19.64 -46.98 52.73
C GLU A 911 -19.60 -46.26 51.37
N ARG A 912 -20.39 -46.75 50.42
CA ARG A 912 -20.32 -46.37 49.01
C ARG A 912 -20.40 -44.84 48.88
N THR A 913 -19.36 -44.24 48.32
CA THR A 913 -19.41 -42.90 47.72
C THR A 913 -19.15 -43.09 46.24
N ARG A 914 -19.98 -42.50 45.39
CA ARG A 914 -19.78 -42.54 43.94
C ARG A 914 -18.46 -41.88 43.54
#